data_AF-I3UDG0-F1
#
_entry.id   AF-I3UDG0-F1
#
_cell.length_a   1.000
_cell.length_b   1.000
_cell.length_c   1.000
_cell.angle_alpha   90.00
_cell.angle_beta   90.00
_cell.angle_gamma   90.00
#
_symmetry.space_group_name_H-M   'P 1'
#
loop_
_entity.id
_entity.type
_entity.pdbx_description
1 polymer ?
#
loop_
_entity_poly.entity_id
_entity_poly.type
_entity_poly.pdbx_seq_one_letter_code
_entity_poly.pdbx_strand_id
1 'polypeptide(L)'
;MVPLYLHLQAFGPFADEQKLDFTQLGSNPLFLINGPTGAGKSTLLDAICFALYGETTGGEKDPRSLRSDLADPATVARVVFGFRLGGKVYEIQRQPAQRVPKTRGSGLREIATEGTMLDLTDATPKVLVAKKAGQITDYVESLTGLKAEQFRKVMVLPQGKFRELLLETSLKREALFAQLFQTDVFRQIELQLQERAKDIRTRREANELQIAGLLEQADIAEEKLLAADIAELVSSEALARARRADTADLHMRAQRKIDEARRIRTQFEQRDALAAQLAQLEQRQSAVAGQEGALRQARAAAQLRQWHDGAEQISQRLALTQARLADGQLRLEALTQQLAQEKADQATHAIAYEQTAALNVERGRLQALFPKAQEWHRQQQLLATLNADLTQARLALQAQTAEQQARLERMAGIKQEHKALQAMVAALPEQSVVVAHNKARLSERLACDALAGRLKALRDEHAAAANEQGRMQNGLRSAQHEQDRLELAWHQSQASRLAARLQQGLPCPVCGSVSHPAPAPSDGHEISDQMLRQARQHVQAAGQRLAAHEARLTQLARQCDEVQTELDQRRQALGQDAHSDLVQLQRRFKEQELQLQASQSARQKLDEGMRLLARLEQDQQTLEQTLTGLRTRLQTLSVTQAASKRR
;
A
#
# COMPACT_ATOMS: atom_id res chain seq x y z
N MET A 1 5.94 57.37 -17.82
CA MET A 1 4.75 58.14 -17.43
C MET A 1 4.77 59.46 -18.17
N VAL A 2 3.64 59.93 -18.73
CA VAL A 2 3.55 61.20 -19.47
C VAL A 2 2.48 62.10 -18.83
N PRO A 3 2.80 63.33 -18.38
CA PRO A 3 1.80 64.25 -17.83
C PRO A 3 0.85 64.77 -18.91
N LEU A 4 -0.42 64.93 -18.58
CA LEU A 4 -1.46 65.47 -19.48
C LEU A 4 -1.92 66.86 -19.04
N TYR A 5 -2.26 67.02 -17.76
CA TYR A 5 -2.63 68.31 -17.19
C TYR A 5 -2.34 68.36 -15.69
N LEU A 6 -2.16 69.56 -15.16
CA LEU A 6 -1.97 69.85 -13.74
C LEU A 6 -2.79 71.08 -13.36
N HIS A 7 -3.74 70.90 -12.44
CA HIS A 7 -4.53 72.00 -11.87
C HIS A 7 -4.17 72.19 -10.40
N LEU A 8 -3.94 73.45 -10.01
CA LEU A 8 -3.53 73.85 -8.66
C LEU A 8 -4.50 74.90 -8.16
N GLN A 9 -4.98 74.76 -6.93
CA GLN A 9 -5.80 75.79 -6.30
C GLN A 9 -5.32 76.01 -4.88
N ALA A 10 -5.16 77.27 -4.47
CA ALA A 10 -4.68 77.67 -3.14
C ALA A 10 -3.44 76.87 -2.70
N PHE A 11 -2.46 76.70 -3.59
CA PHE A 11 -1.32 75.79 -3.42
C PHE A 11 0.02 76.51 -3.66
N GLY A 12 0.88 76.52 -2.64
CA GLY A 12 2.16 77.22 -2.62
C GLY A 12 2.00 78.73 -2.86
N PRO A 13 2.71 79.34 -3.84
CA PRO A 13 2.55 80.77 -4.14
C PRO A 13 1.29 81.08 -4.97
N PHE A 14 0.51 80.08 -5.40
CA PHE A 14 -0.67 80.27 -6.23
C PHE A 14 -1.93 80.33 -5.38
N ALA A 15 -2.45 81.54 -5.17
CA ALA A 15 -3.72 81.77 -4.44
C ALA A 15 -4.93 81.28 -5.25
N ASP A 16 -4.98 81.66 -6.53
CA ASP A 16 -6.06 81.33 -7.46
C ASP A 16 -5.83 80.00 -8.20
N GLU A 17 -6.89 79.49 -8.84
CA GLU A 17 -6.80 78.26 -9.64
C GLU A 17 -5.92 78.46 -10.88
N GLN A 18 -4.84 77.67 -10.97
CA GLN A 18 -3.95 77.59 -12.13
C GLN A 18 -4.21 76.30 -12.88
N LYS A 19 -4.38 76.38 -14.20
CA LYS A 19 -4.58 75.21 -15.07
C LYS A 19 -3.47 75.11 -16.09
N LEU A 20 -2.70 74.03 -16.03
CA LEU A 20 -1.64 73.73 -16.97
C LEU A 20 -2.04 72.53 -17.81
N ASP A 21 -2.11 72.72 -19.11
CA ASP A 21 -2.40 71.67 -20.09
C ASP A 21 -1.11 71.31 -20.84
N PHE A 22 -0.51 70.18 -20.50
CA PHE A 22 0.73 69.71 -21.13
C PHE A 22 0.48 69.20 -22.55
N THR A 23 -0.76 68.90 -22.95
CA THR A 23 -1.07 68.44 -24.30
C THR A 23 -0.86 69.53 -25.35
N GLN A 24 -0.91 70.80 -24.96
CA GLN A 24 -0.62 71.95 -25.82
C GLN A 24 0.86 72.02 -26.24
N LEU A 25 1.76 71.34 -25.54
CA LEU A 25 3.19 71.29 -25.86
C LEU A 25 3.50 70.31 -27.02
N GLY A 26 2.49 69.60 -27.52
CA GLY A 26 2.60 68.68 -28.65
C GLY A 26 3.42 67.42 -28.34
N SER A 27 4.14 66.92 -29.34
CA SER A 27 5.00 65.72 -29.22
C SER A 27 6.44 66.04 -28.83
N ASN A 28 6.76 67.30 -28.48
CA ASN A 28 8.12 67.69 -28.15
C ASN A 28 8.52 67.10 -26.78
N PRO A 29 9.61 66.31 -26.71
CA PRO A 29 10.01 65.65 -25.47
C PRO A 29 10.65 66.59 -24.45
N LEU A 30 10.98 67.83 -24.84
CA LEU A 30 11.68 68.81 -24.03
C LEU A 30 10.93 70.14 -24.01
N PHE A 31 10.71 70.67 -22.81
CA PHE A 31 10.12 71.99 -22.59
C PHE A 31 10.79 72.68 -21.40
N LEU A 32 10.75 74.01 -21.37
CA LEU A 32 11.39 74.83 -20.35
C LEU A 32 10.35 75.57 -19.52
N ILE A 33 10.37 75.38 -18.20
CA ILE A 33 9.62 76.20 -17.23
C ILE A 33 10.52 77.36 -16.81
N ASN A 34 10.32 78.55 -17.38
CA ASN A 34 11.11 79.74 -17.08
C ASN A 34 10.35 80.73 -16.18
N GLY A 35 11.07 81.48 -15.36
CA GLY A 35 10.54 82.52 -14.47
C GLY A 35 11.56 82.93 -13.39
N PRO A 36 11.35 84.04 -12.66
CA PRO A 36 12.26 84.45 -11.60
C PRO A 36 12.27 83.47 -10.42
N THR A 37 13.30 83.52 -9.58
CA THR A 37 13.36 82.75 -8.33
C THR A 37 12.15 83.13 -7.44
N GLY A 38 11.49 82.14 -6.86
CA GLY A 38 10.26 82.36 -6.07
C GLY A 38 8.95 82.34 -6.87
N ALA A 39 8.98 82.32 -8.21
CA ALA A 39 7.78 82.28 -9.06
C ALA A 39 6.98 80.94 -9.02
N GLY A 40 7.29 80.02 -8.11
CA GLY A 40 6.56 78.76 -7.98
C GLY A 40 6.98 77.63 -8.93
N LYS A 41 8.11 77.76 -9.66
CA LYS A 41 8.61 76.71 -10.58
C LYS A 41 8.78 75.35 -9.88
N SER A 42 9.43 75.33 -8.72
CA SER A 42 9.59 74.11 -7.91
C SER A 42 8.26 73.63 -7.34
N THR A 43 7.32 74.54 -7.08
CA THR A 43 5.97 74.20 -6.59
C THR A 43 5.18 73.38 -7.61
N LEU A 44 5.37 73.61 -8.92
CA LEU A 44 4.75 72.77 -9.95
C LEU A 44 5.22 71.30 -9.84
N LEU A 45 6.51 71.08 -9.58
CA LEU A 45 7.06 69.74 -9.38
C LEU A 45 6.62 69.14 -8.05
N ASP A 46 6.58 69.96 -6.98
CA ASP A 46 6.01 69.57 -5.68
C ASP A 46 4.56 69.13 -5.80
N ALA A 47 3.77 69.80 -6.64
CA ALA A 47 2.39 69.43 -6.84
C ALA A 47 2.21 68.07 -7.54
N ILE A 48 3.05 67.77 -8.53
CA ILE A 48 3.04 66.45 -9.20
C ILE A 48 3.42 65.36 -8.20
N CYS A 49 4.48 65.57 -7.42
CA CYS A 49 4.91 64.62 -6.39
C CYS A 49 3.84 64.45 -5.30
N PHE A 50 3.20 65.55 -4.89
CA PHE A 50 2.13 65.55 -3.91
C PHE A 50 0.88 64.82 -4.42
N ALA A 51 0.48 65.05 -5.68
CA ALA A 51 -0.64 64.33 -6.27
C ALA A 51 -0.39 62.82 -6.24
N LEU A 52 0.78 62.37 -6.68
CA LEU A 52 1.15 60.95 -6.77
C LEU A 52 1.34 60.29 -5.39
N TYR A 53 2.18 60.87 -4.53
CA TYR A 53 2.66 60.21 -3.30
C TYR A 53 2.20 60.89 -2.00
N GLY A 54 1.67 62.12 -2.08
CA GLY A 54 1.23 62.88 -0.90
C GLY A 54 2.36 63.66 -0.23
N GLU A 55 3.51 63.75 -0.88
CA GLU A 55 4.73 64.34 -0.33
C GLU A 55 5.36 65.33 -1.32
N THR A 56 6.26 66.20 -0.85
CA THR A 56 6.95 67.21 -1.67
C THR A 56 8.22 66.67 -2.34
N THR A 57 8.72 67.28 -3.41
CA THR A 57 9.95 66.82 -4.10
C THR A 57 11.21 66.82 -3.23
N GLY A 58 11.23 67.62 -2.17
CA GLY A 58 12.33 67.67 -1.21
C GLY A 58 12.26 66.61 -0.11
N GLY A 59 11.07 66.05 0.17
CA GLY A 59 10.82 65.11 1.28
C GLY A 59 10.83 65.73 2.68
N GLU A 60 11.34 66.95 2.82
CA GLU A 60 11.56 67.62 4.11
C GLU A 60 10.43 68.58 4.51
N LYS A 61 9.62 69.04 3.55
CA LYS A 61 8.51 69.96 3.81
C LYS A 61 7.22 69.19 4.14
N ASP A 62 6.60 69.55 5.26
CA ASP A 62 5.28 69.07 5.63
C ASP A 62 4.26 69.44 4.53
N PRO A 63 3.52 68.48 3.95
CA PRO A 63 2.47 68.74 2.97
C PRO A 63 1.42 69.77 3.41
N ARG A 64 1.22 69.98 4.71
CA ARG A 64 0.33 71.03 5.25
C ARG A 64 0.80 72.44 4.89
N SER A 65 2.12 72.64 4.78
CA SER A 65 2.75 73.92 4.38
C SER A 65 2.56 74.25 2.89
N LEU A 66 1.95 73.34 2.12
CA LEU A 66 1.67 73.56 0.70
C LEU A 66 0.38 74.36 0.47
N ARG A 67 -0.43 74.61 1.49
CA ARG A 67 -1.55 75.56 1.37
C ARG A 67 -1.01 76.98 1.17
N SER A 68 -1.58 77.72 0.22
CA SER A 68 -1.26 79.13 0.02
C SER A 68 -1.88 80.01 1.11
N ASP A 69 -1.05 80.80 1.80
CA ASP A 69 -1.51 81.80 2.78
C ASP A 69 -2.15 83.03 2.12
N LEU A 70 -1.92 83.21 0.81
CA LEU A 70 -2.49 84.30 0.01
C LEU A 70 -3.93 84.01 -0.46
N ALA A 71 -4.40 82.76 -0.32
CA ALA A 71 -5.74 82.36 -0.72
C ALA A 71 -6.78 82.70 0.36
N ASP A 72 -8.01 82.97 -0.06
CA ASP A 72 -9.15 83.09 0.84
C ASP A 72 -9.21 81.89 1.82
N PRO A 73 -9.35 82.11 3.14
CA PRO A 73 -9.49 81.04 4.12
C PRO A 73 -10.54 79.99 3.78
N ALA A 74 -11.62 80.35 3.07
CA ALA A 74 -12.67 79.44 2.62
C ALA A 74 -12.27 78.56 1.42
N THR A 75 -11.28 78.98 0.63
CA THR A 75 -10.82 78.24 -0.56
C THR A 75 -9.96 77.05 -0.15
N VAL A 76 -10.37 75.84 -0.51
CA VAL A 76 -9.63 74.60 -0.18
C VAL A 76 -8.44 74.42 -1.13
N ALA A 77 -7.25 74.19 -0.56
CA ALA A 77 -6.07 73.82 -1.32
C ALA A 77 -6.24 72.43 -1.94
N ARG A 78 -6.05 72.31 -3.25
CA ARG A 78 -6.15 71.02 -3.96
C ARG A 78 -5.25 70.98 -5.19
N VAL A 79 -4.86 69.77 -5.57
CA VAL A 79 -4.12 69.46 -6.79
C VAL A 79 -4.89 68.40 -7.57
N VAL A 80 -5.04 68.62 -8.87
CA VAL A 80 -5.54 67.61 -9.82
C VAL A 80 -4.45 67.34 -10.84
N PHE A 81 -4.05 66.09 -11.00
CA PHE A 81 -2.99 65.68 -11.92
C PHE A 81 -3.48 64.54 -12.82
N GLY A 82 -3.50 64.79 -14.12
CA GLY A 82 -3.82 63.80 -15.14
C GLY A 82 -2.55 63.31 -15.83
N PHE A 83 -2.40 61.99 -16.01
CA PHE A 83 -1.23 61.41 -16.66
C PHE A 83 -1.56 60.12 -17.42
N ARG A 84 -0.68 59.76 -18.37
CA ARG A 84 -0.74 58.51 -19.14
C ARG A 84 0.39 57.56 -18.75
N LEU A 85 0.08 56.29 -18.56
CA LEU A 85 1.05 55.23 -18.24
C LEU A 85 0.57 53.88 -18.79
N GLY A 86 1.43 53.20 -19.56
CA GLY A 86 1.11 51.87 -20.12
C GLY A 86 -0.13 51.85 -21.02
N GLY A 87 -0.39 52.91 -21.78
CA GLY A 87 -1.57 53.06 -22.63
C GLY A 87 -2.86 53.49 -21.92
N LYS A 88 -2.85 53.57 -20.58
CA LYS A 88 -4.00 53.99 -19.75
C LYS A 88 -3.88 55.44 -19.30
N VAL A 89 -5.02 56.08 -19.05
CA VAL A 89 -5.11 57.47 -18.59
C VAL A 89 -5.67 57.50 -17.18
N TYR A 90 -4.98 58.20 -16.28
CA TYR A 90 -5.37 58.32 -14.88
C TYR A 90 -5.48 59.78 -14.46
N GLU A 91 -6.40 60.06 -13.55
CA GLU A 91 -6.51 61.36 -12.86
C GLU A 91 -6.44 61.15 -11.35
N ILE A 92 -5.64 61.96 -10.68
CA ILE A 92 -5.58 62.00 -9.22
C ILE A 92 -5.94 63.41 -8.76
N GLN A 93 -6.96 63.51 -7.91
CA GLN A 93 -7.26 64.70 -7.14
C GLN A 93 -6.83 64.48 -5.69
N ARG A 94 -6.05 65.40 -5.12
CA ARG A 94 -5.58 65.32 -3.73
C ARG A 94 -5.63 66.67 -3.04
N GLN A 95 -5.99 66.68 -1.77
CA GLN A 95 -5.95 67.87 -0.89
C GLN A 95 -5.06 67.58 0.32
N PRO A 96 -4.22 68.53 0.76
CA PRO A 96 -3.48 68.39 2.02
C PRO A 96 -4.42 68.61 3.20
N ALA A 97 -4.03 68.09 4.37
CA ALA A 97 -4.66 68.47 5.63
C ALA A 97 -4.51 69.98 5.83
N GLN A 98 -5.60 70.66 6.12
CA GLN A 98 -5.63 72.12 6.20
C GLN A 98 -6.77 72.62 7.09
N ARG A 99 -6.67 73.87 7.54
CA ARG A 99 -7.73 74.52 8.33
C ARG A 99 -8.64 75.34 7.43
N VAL A 100 -9.95 75.12 7.56
CA VAL A 100 -11.00 75.82 6.81
C VAL A 100 -12.03 76.41 7.78
N PRO A 101 -12.71 77.51 7.43
CA PRO A 101 -13.82 78.06 8.20
C PRO A 101 -14.88 77.01 8.51
N LYS A 102 -15.45 77.05 9.72
CA LYS A 102 -16.59 76.22 10.08
C LYS A 102 -17.82 76.65 9.27
N THR A 103 -18.61 75.68 8.82
CA THR A 103 -19.89 75.92 8.13
C THR A 103 -20.97 76.50 9.05
N ARG A 104 -20.80 76.44 10.38
CA ARG A 104 -21.66 77.07 11.40
C ARG A 104 -20.80 77.54 12.58
N GLY A 105 -20.98 78.79 13.03
CA GLY A 105 -20.24 79.43 14.13
C GLY A 105 -18.92 80.10 13.71
N SER A 106 -18.28 80.83 14.63
CA SER A 106 -16.95 81.43 14.42
C SER A 106 -15.82 80.42 14.69
N GLY A 107 -14.75 80.48 13.89
CA GLY A 107 -13.53 79.67 14.04
C GLY A 107 -13.25 78.70 12.87
N LEU A 108 -12.08 78.07 12.94
CA LEU A 108 -11.57 77.14 11.92
C LEU A 108 -11.78 75.68 12.36
N ARG A 109 -11.92 74.76 11.38
CA ARG A 109 -11.86 73.30 11.56
C ARG A 109 -10.75 72.72 10.70
N GLU A 110 -10.11 71.65 11.15
CA GLU A 110 -9.12 70.92 10.36
C GLU A 110 -9.83 69.87 9.50
N ILE A 111 -9.53 69.86 8.20
CA ILE A 111 -9.90 68.79 7.28
C ILE A 111 -8.68 67.92 7.03
N ALA A 112 -8.89 66.60 6.91
CA ALA A 112 -7.81 65.64 6.70
C ALA A 112 -7.33 65.65 5.24
N THR A 113 -6.15 65.07 5.02
CA THR A 113 -5.65 64.75 3.69
C THR A 113 -6.59 63.74 3.04
N GLU A 114 -7.19 64.11 1.92
CA GLU A 114 -8.10 63.26 1.15
C GLU A 114 -7.67 63.25 -0.32
N GLY A 115 -8.08 62.22 -1.04
CA GLY A 115 -7.89 62.19 -2.47
C GLY A 115 -8.79 61.17 -3.16
N THR A 116 -8.93 61.33 -4.47
CA THR A 116 -9.65 60.41 -5.35
C THR A 116 -8.76 60.10 -6.55
N MET A 117 -8.75 58.84 -6.97
CA MET A 117 -8.04 58.41 -8.18
C MET A 117 -9.03 57.75 -9.14
N LEU A 118 -8.99 58.17 -10.40
CA LEU A 118 -9.85 57.72 -11.48
C LEU A 118 -9.02 57.09 -12.61
N ASP A 119 -9.58 56.05 -13.23
CA ASP A 119 -9.17 55.57 -14.55
C ASP A 119 -10.09 56.21 -15.60
N LEU A 120 -9.50 56.97 -16.51
CA LEU A 120 -10.16 57.71 -17.59
C LEU A 120 -9.85 57.11 -18.97
N THR A 121 -9.40 55.85 -19.01
CA THR A 121 -9.04 55.18 -20.28
C THR A 121 -10.27 54.97 -21.17
N ASP A 122 -11.42 54.65 -20.58
CA ASP A 122 -12.69 54.44 -21.28
C ASP A 122 -13.59 55.69 -21.20
N ALA A 123 -14.62 55.74 -22.05
CA ALA A 123 -15.58 56.86 -22.09
C ALA A 123 -16.32 57.10 -20.76
N THR A 124 -16.40 56.08 -19.89
CA THR A 124 -16.97 56.18 -18.54
C THR A 124 -15.86 56.14 -17.49
N PRO A 125 -15.63 57.23 -16.72
CA PRO A 125 -14.65 57.27 -15.64
C PRO A 125 -14.89 56.18 -14.59
N LYS A 126 -13.85 55.40 -14.28
CA LYS A 126 -13.89 54.38 -13.22
C LYS A 126 -13.14 54.85 -11.99
N VAL A 127 -13.82 54.88 -10.84
CA VAL A 127 -13.19 55.22 -9.55
C VAL A 127 -12.31 54.07 -9.10
N LEU A 128 -11.00 54.31 -8.99
CA LEU A 128 -10.03 53.34 -8.47
C LEU A 128 -9.88 53.46 -6.95
N VAL A 129 -9.85 54.69 -6.43
CA VAL A 129 -9.78 54.96 -5.00
C VAL A 129 -10.72 56.12 -4.65
N ALA A 130 -11.58 55.93 -3.65
CA ALA A 130 -12.50 56.94 -3.15
C ALA A 130 -12.07 57.45 -1.77
N LYS A 131 -11.74 58.75 -1.66
CA LYS A 131 -11.51 59.51 -0.41
C LYS A 131 -10.41 58.98 0.52
N LYS A 132 -9.48 58.13 0.05
CA LYS A 132 -8.41 57.54 0.88
C LYS A 132 -7.03 57.85 0.31
N ALA A 133 -6.37 58.87 0.86
CA ALA A 133 -5.06 59.32 0.36
C ALA A 133 -3.98 58.22 0.43
N GLY A 134 -3.92 57.40 1.48
CA GLY A 134 -2.90 56.33 1.58
C GLY A 134 -3.03 55.27 0.49
N GLN A 135 -4.26 54.85 0.17
CA GLN A 135 -4.53 53.87 -0.88
C GLN A 135 -4.14 54.37 -2.29
N ILE A 136 -4.19 55.68 -2.52
CA ILE A 136 -3.69 56.28 -3.76
C ILE A 136 -2.18 56.06 -3.87
N THR A 137 -1.43 56.27 -2.78
CA THR A 137 0.02 56.06 -2.76
C THR A 137 0.35 54.59 -3.05
N ASP A 138 -0.28 53.64 -2.36
CA ASP A 138 -0.05 52.20 -2.60
C ASP A 138 -0.36 51.80 -4.06
N TYR A 139 -1.45 52.35 -4.61
CA TYR A 139 -1.83 52.10 -5.99
C TYR A 139 -0.80 52.67 -6.98
N VAL A 140 -0.33 53.91 -6.75
CA VAL A 140 0.70 54.54 -7.57
C VAL A 140 2.04 53.80 -7.47
N GLU A 141 2.43 53.32 -6.28
CA GLU A 141 3.65 52.51 -6.10
C GLU A 141 3.55 51.19 -6.88
N SER A 142 2.40 50.51 -6.82
CA SER A 142 2.17 49.28 -7.60
C SER A 142 2.17 49.53 -9.11
N LEU A 143 1.61 50.67 -9.55
CA LEU A 143 1.47 51.02 -10.95
C LEU A 143 2.80 51.46 -11.59
N THR A 144 3.61 52.19 -10.83
CA THR A 144 4.90 52.73 -11.31
C THR A 144 6.09 51.85 -10.98
N GLY A 145 5.97 50.95 -9.99
CA GLY A 145 7.07 50.18 -9.42
C GLY A 145 8.04 51.00 -8.56
N LEU A 146 7.72 52.28 -8.31
CA LEU A 146 8.60 53.24 -7.66
C LEU A 146 7.95 53.84 -6.42
N LYS A 147 8.66 53.81 -5.30
CA LYS A 147 8.31 54.56 -4.08
C LYS A 147 8.56 56.06 -4.27
N ALA A 148 7.99 56.90 -3.40
CA ALA A 148 8.13 58.36 -3.46
C ALA A 148 9.60 58.83 -3.56
N GLU A 149 10.49 58.27 -2.73
CA GLU A 149 11.92 58.58 -2.74
C GLU A 149 12.61 58.17 -4.06
N GLN A 150 12.21 57.05 -4.63
CA GLN A 150 12.77 56.52 -5.87
C GLN A 150 12.27 57.32 -7.08
N PHE A 151 11.00 57.70 -7.08
CA PHE A 151 10.42 58.59 -8.08
C PHE A 151 11.17 59.94 -8.14
N ARG A 152 11.55 60.51 -6.99
CA ARG A 152 12.39 61.72 -6.90
C ARG A 152 13.87 61.53 -7.27
N LYS A 153 14.34 60.29 -7.39
CA LYS A 153 15.72 60.02 -7.84
C LYS A 153 15.76 59.77 -9.35
N VAL A 154 14.65 59.33 -9.94
CA VAL A 154 14.58 58.86 -11.34
C VAL A 154 13.76 59.77 -12.26
N MET A 155 12.62 60.29 -11.81
CA MET A 155 11.65 61.01 -12.65
C MET A 155 11.67 62.54 -12.47
N VAL A 156 11.99 63.02 -11.28
CA VAL A 156 12.16 64.45 -10.98
C VAL A 156 13.54 64.61 -10.39
N LEU A 157 14.43 65.43 -10.96
CA LEU A 157 15.76 65.67 -10.38
C LEU A 157 15.73 67.00 -9.61
N PRO A 158 15.60 67.00 -8.27
CA PRO A 158 15.65 68.22 -7.50
C PRO A 158 17.05 68.82 -7.58
N GLN A 159 17.12 70.16 -7.55
CA GLN A 159 18.39 70.87 -7.55
C GLN A 159 19.29 70.37 -6.41
N GLY A 160 20.50 69.88 -6.75
CA GLY A 160 21.50 69.38 -5.78
C GLY A 160 21.45 67.89 -5.45
N LYS A 161 20.29 67.21 -5.56
CA LYS A 161 20.14 65.79 -5.12
C LYS A 161 20.65 64.74 -6.12
N PHE A 162 20.95 65.11 -7.38
CA PHE A 162 21.61 64.20 -8.34
C PHE A 162 23.03 63.79 -7.89
N ARG A 163 23.72 64.69 -7.18
CA ARG A 163 25.05 64.41 -6.60
C ARG A 163 24.98 63.24 -5.60
N GLU A 164 23.90 63.13 -4.83
CA GLU A 164 23.73 62.05 -3.85
C GLU A 164 23.63 60.68 -4.54
N LEU A 165 22.87 60.56 -5.64
CA LEU A 165 22.77 59.32 -6.42
C LEU A 165 24.15 58.86 -6.95
N LEU A 166 24.98 59.79 -7.40
CA LEU A 166 26.35 59.50 -7.87
C LEU A 166 27.31 59.11 -6.73
N LEU A 167 27.02 59.55 -5.49
CA LEU A 167 27.84 59.30 -4.31
C LEU A 167 27.35 58.12 -3.44
N GLU A 168 26.17 57.55 -3.72
CA GLU A 168 25.65 56.37 -3.04
C GLU A 168 26.62 55.18 -3.10
N THR A 169 26.67 54.38 -2.04
CA THR A 169 27.57 53.21 -1.95
C THR A 169 27.14 52.11 -2.93
N SER A 170 28.10 51.28 -3.35
CA SER A 170 27.84 50.20 -4.32
C SER A 170 26.67 49.29 -3.92
N LEU A 171 26.52 48.97 -2.64
CA LEU A 171 25.42 48.15 -2.11
C LEU A 171 24.05 48.84 -2.22
N LYS A 172 23.97 50.13 -1.90
CA LYS A 172 22.70 50.88 -2.00
C LYS A 172 22.31 51.13 -3.46
N ARG A 173 23.31 51.35 -4.31
CA ARG A 173 23.13 51.48 -5.75
C ARG A 173 22.67 50.17 -6.39
N GLU A 174 23.26 49.04 -5.98
CA GLU A 174 22.85 47.70 -6.40
C GLU A 174 21.39 47.43 -6.00
N ALA A 175 20.99 47.70 -4.76
CA ALA A 175 19.60 47.52 -4.34
C ALA A 175 18.62 48.41 -5.12
N LEU A 176 18.98 49.67 -5.38
CA LEU A 176 18.15 50.58 -6.19
C LEU A 176 18.00 50.08 -7.63
N PHE A 177 19.09 49.63 -8.25
CA PHE A 177 19.06 49.07 -9.61
C PHE A 177 18.36 47.73 -9.67
N ALA A 178 18.53 46.88 -8.66
CA ALA A 178 17.84 45.60 -8.61
C ALA A 178 16.32 45.77 -8.60
N GLN A 179 15.83 46.74 -7.83
CA GLN A 179 14.40 47.06 -7.82
C GLN A 179 13.95 47.78 -9.11
N LEU A 180 14.76 48.70 -9.65
CA LEU A 180 14.43 49.44 -10.89
C LEU A 180 14.36 48.51 -12.12
N PHE A 181 15.27 47.54 -12.20
CA PHE A 181 15.33 46.54 -13.27
C PHE A 181 14.64 45.22 -12.91
N GLN A 182 14.00 45.15 -11.73
CA GLN A 182 13.26 43.99 -11.22
C GLN A 182 14.08 42.68 -11.19
N THR A 183 15.37 42.75 -10.82
CA THR A 183 16.28 41.59 -10.77
C THR A 183 16.24 40.82 -9.45
N ASP A 184 15.37 41.18 -8.51
CA ASP A 184 15.19 40.49 -7.22
C ASP A 184 14.89 38.99 -7.37
N VAL A 185 14.29 38.58 -8.48
CA VAL A 185 14.01 37.18 -8.82
C VAL A 185 15.28 36.32 -8.86
N PHE A 186 16.40 36.85 -9.34
CA PHE A 186 17.65 36.09 -9.44
C PHE A 186 18.28 35.84 -8.08
N ARG A 187 18.18 36.82 -7.17
CA ARG A 187 18.62 36.68 -5.78
C ARG A 187 17.83 35.61 -5.04
N GLN A 188 16.52 35.51 -5.28
CA GLN A 188 15.69 34.47 -4.68
C GLN A 188 16.09 33.06 -5.17
N ILE A 189 16.38 32.91 -6.47
CA ILE A 189 16.86 31.65 -7.04
C ILE A 189 18.19 31.23 -6.41
N GLU A 190 19.13 32.16 -6.28
CA GLU A 190 20.45 31.90 -5.67
C GLU A 190 20.32 31.36 -4.25
N LEU A 191 19.51 32.01 -3.41
CA LEU A 191 19.28 31.59 -2.02
C LEU A 191 18.67 30.18 -1.93
N GLN A 192 17.69 29.87 -2.79
CA GLN A 192 17.09 28.53 -2.83
C GLN A 192 18.08 27.44 -3.25
N LEU A 193 18.96 27.74 -4.21
CA LEU A 193 20.01 26.80 -4.63
C LEU A 193 21.04 26.56 -3.53
N GLN A 194 21.42 27.60 -2.78
CA GLN A 194 22.34 27.48 -1.64
C GLN A 194 21.74 26.60 -0.53
N GLU A 195 20.45 26.77 -0.19
CA GLU A 195 19.78 25.93 0.80
C GLU A 195 19.72 24.46 0.36
N ARG A 196 19.36 24.20 -0.90
CA ARG A 196 19.34 22.83 -1.45
C ARG A 196 20.71 22.17 -1.42
N ALA A 197 21.76 22.89 -1.80
CA ALA A 197 23.12 22.37 -1.78
C ALA A 197 23.57 22.00 -0.35
N LYS A 198 23.19 22.82 0.64
CA LYS A 198 23.48 22.56 2.05
C LYS A 198 22.79 21.28 2.54
N ASP A 199 21.51 21.09 2.24
CA ASP A 199 20.75 19.89 2.61
C ASP A 199 21.34 18.61 2.02
N ILE A 200 21.72 18.62 0.73
CA ILE A 200 22.37 17.47 0.07
C ILE A 200 23.69 17.10 0.77
N ARG A 201 24.51 18.09 1.14
CA ARG A 201 25.78 17.84 1.85
C ARG A 201 25.54 17.17 3.21
N THR A 202 24.59 17.69 3.99
CA THR A 202 24.27 17.12 5.31
C THR A 202 23.76 15.68 5.20
N ARG A 203 22.94 15.36 4.18
CA ARG A 203 22.47 13.98 3.95
C ARG A 203 23.60 13.03 3.55
N ARG A 204 24.54 13.50 2.73
CA ARG A 204 25.72 12.71 2.35
C ARG A 204 26.56 12.37 3.58
N GLU A 205 26.87 13.37 4.42
CA GLU A 205 27.65 13.17 5.64
C GLU A 205 26.96 12.18 6.60
N ALA A 206 25.64 12.27 6.74
CA ALA A 206 24.87 11.32 7.54
C ALA A 206 24.92 9.89 6.99
N ASN A 207 24.82 9.72 5.67
CA ASN A 207 24.92 8.40 5.03
C ASN A 207 26.33 7.81 5.15
N GLU A 208 27.38 8.62 5.00
CA GLU A 208 28.77 8.19 5.19
C GLU A 208 29.00 7.68 6.63
N LEU A 209 28.44 8.39 7.63
CA LEU A 209 28.49 7.97 9.02
C LEU A 209 27.71 6.65 9.27
N GLN A 210 26.56 6.48 8.64
CA GLN A 210 25.78 5.23 8.72
C GLN A 210 26.52 4.05 8.10
N ILE A 211 27.12 4.23 6.92
CA ILE A 211 27.91 3.18 6.24
C ILE A 211 29.09 2.78 7.13
N ALA A 212 29.82 3.76 7.68
CA ALA A 212 30.92 3.49 8.60
C ALA A 212 30.47 2.68 9.83
N GLY A 213 29.34 3.08 10.46
CA GLY A 213 28.80 2.35 11.62
C GLY A 213 28.33 0.93 11.30
N LEU A 214 27.78 0.69 10.11
CA LEU A 214 27.38 -0.66 9.67
C LEU A 214 28.59 -1.56 9.37
N LEU A 215 29.64 -1.00 8.78
CA LEU A 215 30.88 -1.74 8.52
C LEU A 215 31.59 -2.13 9.83
N GLU A 216 31.63 -1.21 10.80
CA GLU A 216 32.19 -1.49 12.14
C GLU A 216 31.40 -2.59 12.88
N GLN A 217 30.06 -2.55 12.83
CA GLN A 217 29.22 -3.60 13.42
C GLN A 217 29.44 -4.97 12.78
N ALA A 218 29.78 -5.01 11.50
CA ALA A 218 30.03 -6.24 10.76
C ALA A 218 31.49 -6.74 10.87
N ASP A 219 32.36 -6.01 11.58
CA ASP A 219 33.83 -6.26 11.65
C ASP A 219 34.49 -6.26 10.26
N ILE A 220 33.99 -5.41 9.35
CA ILE A 220 34.47 -5.31 7.96
C ILE A 220 35.30 -4.04 7.81
N ALA A 221 36.58 -4.19 7.47
CA ALA A 221 37.53 -3.09 7.40
C ALA A 221 37.20 -2.09 6.27
N GLU A 222 36.69 -2.57 5.13
CA GLU A 222 36.36 -1.74 3.97
C GLU A 222 35.12 -2.25 3.24
N GLU A 223 34.25 -1.34 2.76
CA GLU A 223 33.06 -1.70 1.98
C GLU A 223 33.38 -2.56 0.75
N LYS A 224 34.56 -2.37 0.15
CA LYS A 224 35.02 -3.14 -1.01
C LYS A 224 35.25 -4.62 -0.70
N LEU A 225 35.51 -4.97 0.56
CA LEU A 225 35.74 -6.35 1.01
C LEU A 225 34.42 -7.08 1.33
N LEU A 226 33.33 -6.35 1.54
CA LEU A 226 32.00 -6.90 1.86
C LEU A 226 31.55 -8.00 0.90
N ALA A 227 31.78 -7.82 -0.40
CA ALA A 227 31.40 -8.81 -1.41
C ALA A 227 32.19 -10.13 -1.27
N ALA A 228 33.46 -10.05 -0.89
CA ALA A 228 34.31 -11.22 -0.68
C ALA A 228 33.91 -11.96 0.60
N ASP A 229 33.68 -11.23 1.70
CA ASP A 229 33.28 -11.81 2.98
C ASP A 229 31.89 -12.48 2.89
N ILE A 230 30.94 -11.87 2.17
CA ILE A 230 29.64 -12.49 1.89
C ILE A 230 29.81 -13.79 1.10
N ALA A 231 30.67 -13.80 0.07
CA ALA A 231 30.91 -15.00 -0.72
C ALA A 231 31.54 -16.13 0.12
N GLU A 232 32.48 -15.79 1.01
CA GLU A 232 33.08 -16.75 1.94
C GLU A 232 32.05 -17.29 2.95
N LEU A 233 31.24 -16.42 3.56
CA LEU A 233 30.19 -16.81 4.49
C LEU A 233 29.15 -17.72 3.84
N VAL A 234 28.68 -17.39 2.63
CA VAL A 234 27.72 -18.22 1.87
C VAL A 234 28.31 -19.60 1.58
N SER A 235 29.60 -19.66 1.21
CA SER A 235 30.30 -20.94 0.98
C SER A 235 30.39 -21.76 2.28
N SER A 236 30.77 -21.12 3.39
CA SER A 236 30.87 -21.76 4.70
C SER A 236 29.51 -22.30 5.19
N GLU A 237 28.44 -21.54 4.97
CA GLU A 237 27.08 -21.92 5.32
C GLU A 237 26.61 -23.13 4.50
N ALA A 238 26.87 -23.12 3.19
CA ALA A 238 26.54 -24.24 2.31
C ALA A 238 27.23 -25.54 2.77
N LEU A 239 28.51 -25.44 3.16
CA LEU A 239 29.28 -26.57 3.65
C LEU A 239 28.78 -27.06 5.01
N ALA A 240 28.40 -26.15 5.92
CA ALA A 240 27.78 -26.48 7.20
C ALA A 240 26.41 -27.15 7.03
N ARG A 241 25.58 -26.68 6.09
CA ARG A 241 24.27 -27.27 5.76
C ARG A 241 24.44 -28.68 5.20
N ALA A 242 25.40 -28.91 4.30
CA ALA A 242 25.71 -30.23 3.77
C ALA A 242 26.11 -31.20 4.89
N ARG A 243 27.05 -30.80 5.76
CA ARG A 243 27.47 -31.62 6.93
C ARG A 243 26.30 -31.96 7.86
N ARG A 244 25.39 -31.01 8.10
CA ARG A 244 24.20 -31.23 8.92
C ARG A 244 23.24 -32.24 8.29
N ALA A 245 23.05 -32.18 6.97
CA ALA A 245 22.22 -33.13 6.25
C ALA A 245 22.81 -34.56 6.32
N ASP A 246 24.12 -34.71 6.08
CA ASP A 246 24.81 -36.00 6.17
C ASP A 246 24.73 -36.59 7.59
N THR A 247 24.94 -35.75 8.61
CA THR A 247 24.82 -36.16 10.02
C THR A 247 23.40 -36.59 10.36
N ALA A 248 22.39 -35.89 9.85
CA ALA A 248 20.98 -36.24 10.06
C ALA A 248 20.61 -37.58 9.39
N ASP A 249 21.11 -37.84 8.17
CA ASP A 249 20.90 -39.12 7.48
C ASP A 249 21.58 -40.28 8.23
N LEU A 250 22.83 -40.09 8.67
CA LEU A 250 23.54 -41.07 9.51
C LEU A 250 22.77 -41.38 10.80
N HIS A 251 22.25 -40.35 11.47
CA HIS A 251 21.45 -40.52 12.69
C HIS A 251 20.15 -41.29 12.40
N MET A 252 19.44 -40.97 11.31
CA MET A 252 18.23 -41.69 10.93
C MET A 252 18.50 -43.17 10.64
N ARG A 253 19.59 -43.48 9.92
CA ARG A 253 19.99 -44.87 9.64
C ARG A 253 20.33 -45.63 10.92
N ALA A 254 21.04 -45.01 11.85
CA ALA A 254 21.35 -45.60 13.15
C ALA A 254 20.08 -45.87 13.96
N GLN A 255 19.14 -44.92 13.99
CA GLN A 255 17.87 -45.07 14.71
C GLN A 255 17.02 -46.22 14.16
N ARG A 256 16.95 -46.37 12.83
CA ARG A 256 16.25 -47.50 12.19
C ARG A 256 16.82 -48.86 12.63
N LYS A 257 18.15 -48.98 12.71
CA LYS A 257 18.81 -50.21 13.19
C LYS A 257 18.49 -50.51 14.65
N ILE A 258 18.41 -49.48 15.49
CA ILE A 258 18.02 -49.63 16.91
C ILE A 258 16.57 -50.11 17.02
N ASP A 259 15.66 -49.52 16.25
CA ASP A 259 14.25 -49.89 16.26
C ASP A 259 14.03 -51.32 15.75
N GLU A 260 14.77 -51.72 14.72
CA GLU A 260 14.77 -53.10 14.21
C GLU A 260 15.29 -54.09 15.27
N ALA A 261 16.42 -53.78 15.91
CA ALA A 261 16.96 -54.61 17.00
C ALA A 261 15.98 -54.73 18.18
N ARG A 262 15.26 -53.65 18.53
CA ARG A 262 14.23 -53.67 19.56
C ARG A 262 13.05 -54.57 19.17
N ARG A 263 12.56 -54.48 17.93
CA ARG A 263 11.48 -55.35 17.43
C ARG A 263 11.87 -56.82 17.51
N ILE A 264 13.08 -57.16 17.07
CA ILE A 264 13.60 -58.53 17.15
C ILE A 264 13.65 -58.99 18.62
N ARG A 265 14.14 -58.15 19.54
CA ARG A 265 14.17 -58.49 20.97
C ARG A 265 12.77 -58.78 21.52
N THR A 266 11.78 -57.95 21.20
CA THR A 266 10.39 -58.17 21.64
C THR A 266 9.80 -59.47 21.08
N GLN A 267 10.15 -59.85 19.84
CA GLN A 267 9.73 -61.13 19.27
C GLN A 267 10.33 -62.33 20.02
N PHE A 268 11.60 -62.25 20.43
CA PHE A 268 12.23 -63.27 21.28
C PHE A 268 11.57 -63.36 22.66
N GLU A 269 11.31 -62.21 23.31
CA GLU A 269 10.60 -62.16 24.60
C GLU A 269 9.19 -62.79 24.51
N GLN A 270 8.45 -62.52 23.41
CA GLN A 270 7.14 -63.13 23.16
C GLN A 270 7.23 -64.64 22.94
N ARG A 271 8.21 -65.11 22.16
CA ARG A 271 8.45 -66.54 21.95
C ARG A 271 8.71 -67.25 23.27
N ASP A 272 9.55 -66.68 24.12
CA ASP A 272 9.92 -67.29 25.41
C ASP A 272 8.71 -67.31 26.37
N ALA A 273 7.89 -66.26 26.38
CA ALA A 273 6.64 -66.24 27.15
C ALA A 273 5.63 -67.29 26.66
N LEU A 274 5.47 -67.45 25.34
CA LEU A 274 4.61 -68.48 24.75
C LEU A 274 5.11 -69.90 25.03
N ALA A 275 6.43 -70.12 24.98
CA ALA A 275 7.03 -71.40 25.34
C ALA A 275 6.77 -71.76 26.82
N ALA A 276 6.88 -70.78 27.72
CA ALA A 276 6.54 -70.98 29.13
C ALA A 276 5.04 -71.31 29.34
N GLN A 277 4.15 -70.63 28.61
CA GLN A 277 2.71 -70.93 28.64
C GLN A 277 2.40 -72.34 28.11
N LEU A 278 3.05 -72.76 27.02
CA LEU A 278 2.89 -74.10 26.46
C LEU A 278 3.28 -75.16 27.50
N ALA A 279 4.45 -75.02 28.13
CA ALA A 279 4.91 -75.95 29.16
C ALA A 279 3.93 -76.02 30.35
N GLN A 280 3.35 -74.88 30.75
CA GLN A 280 2.34 -74.85 31.81
C GLN A 280 1.04 -75.58 31.41
N LEU A 281 0.62 -75.44 30.15
CA LEU A 281 -0.57 -76.12 29.61
C LEU A 281 -0.35 -77.63 29.48
N GLU A 282 0.83 -78.07 29.02
CA GLU A 282 1.20 -79.50 28.96
C GLU A 282 1.22 -80.13 30.36
N GLN A 283 1.75 -79.40 31.35
CA GLN A 283 1.71 -79.85 32.75
C GLN A 283 0.27 -79.96 33.28
N ARG A 284 -0.61 -79.01 32.93
CA ARG A 284 -2.05 -79.11 33.28
C ARG A 284 -2.74 -80.26 32.56
N GLN A 285 -2.38 -80.55 31.32
CA GLN A 285 -2.95 -81.67 30.57
C GLN A 285 -2.66 -83.01 31.25
N SER A 286 -1.43 -83.23 31.71
CA SER A 286 -1.08 -84.44 32.47
C SER A 286 -1.83 -84.53 33.80
N ALA A 287 -2.02 -83.41 34.51
CA ALA A 287 -2.82 -83.37 35.75
C ALA A 287 -4.30 -83.72 35.51
N VAL A 288 -4.90 -83.18 34.43
CA VAL A 288 -6.28 -83.48 34.04
C VAL A 288 -6.43 -84.96 33.65
N ALA A 289 -5.50 -85.52 32.88
CA ALA A 289 -5.51 -86.94 32.54
C ALA A 289 -5.43 -87.85 33.79
N GLY A 290 -4.62 -87.45 34.79
CA GLY A 290 -4.58 -88.13 36.09
C GLY A 290 -5.92 -88.08 36.84
N GLN A 291 -6.59 -86.92 36.85
CA GLN A 291 -7.91 -86.75 37.46
C GLN A 291 -8.99 -87.56 36.73
N GLU A 292 -8.96 -87.64 35.40
CA GLU A 292 -9.86 -88.50 34.61
C GLU A 292 -9.66 -89.99 34.92
N GLY A 293 -8.40 -90.42 35.11
CA GLY A 293 -8.07 -91.78 35.54
C GLY A 293 -8.64 -92.09 36.93
N ALA A 294 -8.42 -91.19 37.89
CA ALA A 294 -8.96 -91.32 39.25
C ALA A 294 -10.50 -91.35 39.25
N LEU A 295 -11.14 -90.50 38.44
CA LEU A 295 -12.61 -90.49 38.29
C LEU A 295 -13.13 -91.79 37.69
N ARG A 296 -12.44 -92.37 36.70
CA ARG A 296 -12.77 -93.70 36.13
C ARG A 296 -12.71 -94.80 37.19
N GLN A 297 -11.63 -94.82 37.98
CA GLN A 297 -11.49 -95.80 39.08
C GLN A 297 -12.56 -95.62 40.15
N ALA A 298 -12.87 -94.38 40.55
CA ALA A 298 -13.91 -94.08 41.51
C ALA A 298 -15.31 -94.52 41.02
N ARG A 299 -15.62 -94.31 39.73
CA ARG A 299 -16.87 -94.78 39.11
C ARG A 299 -16.95 -96.30 39.07
N ALA A 300 -15.85 -96.99 38.73
CA ALA A 300 -15.82 -98.46 38.75
C ALA A 300 -16.00 -99.02 40.17
N ALA A 301 -15.35 -98.42 41.18
CA ALA A 301 -15.54 -98.78 42.58
C ALA A 301 -16.99 -98.55 43.07
N ALA A 302 -17.62 -97.45 42.64
CA ALA A 302 -19.02 -97.17 42.97
C ALA A 302 -20.00 -98.22 42.41
N GLN A 303 -19.73 -98.80 41.24
CA GLN A 303 -20.54 -99.88 40.67
C GLN A 303 -20.43 -101.21 41.44
N LEU A 304 -19.30 -101.43 42.11
CA LEU A 304 -19.05 -102.61 42.96
C LEU A 304 -19.62 -102.45 44.37
N ARG A 305 -19.97 -101.23 44.79
CA ARG A 305 -20.50 -100.92 46.13
C ARG A 305 -21.72 -101.76 46.49
N GLN A 306 -22.71 -101.82 45.59
CA GLN A 306 -23.94 -102.60 45.79
C GLN A 306 -23.69 -104.10 45.98
N TRP A 307 -22.65 -104.64 45.34
CA TRP A 307 -22.27 -106.05 45.45
C TRP A 307 -21.49 -106.32 46.73
N HIS A 308 -20.60 -105.40 47.14
CA HIS A 308 -19.89 -105.46 48.41
C HIS A 308 -20.87 -105.40 49.59
N ASP A 309 -21.75 -104.39 49.60
CA ASP A 309 -22.75 -104.21 50.66
C ASP A 309 -23.73 -105.40 50.70
N GLY A 310 -24.09 -105.95 49.53
CA GLY A 310 -24.89 -107.18 49.43
C GLY A 310 -24.18 -108.44 49.94
N ALA A 311 -22.89 -108.60 49.65
CA ALA A 311 -22.08 -109.72 50.15
C ALA A 311 -21.90 -109.65 51.68
N GLU A 312 -21.74 -108.45 52.22
CA GLU A 312 -21.65 -108.19 53.66
C GLU A 312 -22.98 -108.49 54.38
N GLN A 313 -24.12 -108.12 53.78
CA GLN A 313 -25.44 -108.50 54.29
C GLN A 313 -25.68 -110.02 54.25
N ILE A 314 -25.23 -110.69 53.18
CA ILE A 314 -25.34 -112.15 53.05
C ILE A 314 -24.44 -112.87 54.05
N SER A 315 -23.21 -112.40 54.28
CA SER A 315 -22.29 -112.99 55.25
C SER A 315 -22.80 -112.83 56.69
N GLN A 316 -23.36 -111.67 57.03
CA GLN A 316 -24.04 -111.44 58.31
C GLN A 316 -25.26 -112.34 58.48
N ARG A 317 -26.08 -112.50 57.42
CA ARG A 317 -27.21 -113.45 57.42
C ARG A 317 -26.73 -114.89 57.59
N LEU A 318 -25.69 -115.31 56.88
CA LEU A 318 -25.13 -116.66 56.96
C LEU A 318 -24.63 -116.96 58.39
N ALA A 319 -23.90 -116.02 59.00
CA ALA A 319 -23.45 -116.14 60.39
C ALA A 319 -24.64 -116.28 61.37
N LEU A 320 -25.69 -115.47 61.20
CA LEU A 320 -26.94 -115.59 61.97
C LEU A 320 -27.65 -116.93 61.75
N THR A 321 -27.60 -117.46 60.52
CA THR A 321 -28.29 -118.72 60.18
C THR A 321 -27.51 -119.93 60.67
N GLN A 322 -26.17 -119.88 60.65
CA GLN A 322 -25.29 -120.87 61.25
C GLN A 322 -25.45 -120.91 62.77
N ALA A 323 -25.56 -119.73 63.41
CA ALA A 323 -25.88 -119.64 64.84
C ALA A 323 -27.26 -120.26 65.16
N ARG A 324 -28.27 -120.01 64.31
CA ARG A 324 -29.60 -120.64 64.43
C ARG A 324 -29.60 -122.14 64.18
N LEU A 325 -28.74 -122.64 63.29
CA LEU A 325 -28.61 -124.06 63.01
C LEU A 325 -27.95 -124.80 64.19
N ALA A 326 -26.92 -124.21 64.79
CA ALA A 326 -26.29 -124.71 66.00
C ALA A 326 -27.27 -124.71 67.20
N ASP A 327 -28.04 -123.63 67.38
CA ASP A 327 -29.13 -123.56 68.35
C ASP A 327 -30.23 -124.59 68.05
N GLY A 328 -30.57 -124.81 66.77
CA GLY A 328 -31.53 -125.82 66.33
C GLY A 328 -31.07 -127.27 66.58
N GLN A 329 -29.78 -127.56 66.45
CA GLN A 329 -29.20 -128.88 66.74
C GLN A 329 -29.20 -129.16 68.24
N LEU A 330 -28.80 -128.17 69.06
CA LEU A 330 -28.92 -128.23 70.52
C LEU A 330 -30.38 -128.38 70.97
N ARG A 331 -31.31 -127.71 70.27
CA ARG A 331 -32.75 -127.85 70.52
C ARG A 331 -33.29 -129.21 70.13
N LEU A 332 -32.79 -129.86 69.07
CA LEU A 332 -33.23 -131.20 68.67
C LEU A 332 -32.82 -132.26 69.71
N GLU A 333 -31.61 -132.11 70.29
CA GLU A 333 -31.13 -132.92 71.41
C GLU A 333 -31.90 -132.61 72.71
N ALA A 334 -32.23 -131.34 72.96
CA ALA A 334 -33.05 -130.96 74.11
C ALA A 334 -34.52 -131.41 73.96
N LEU A 335 -35.10 -131.38 72.75
CA LEU A 335 -36.48 -131.79 72.45
C LEU A 335 -36.68 -133.31 72.50
N THR A 336 -35.63 -134.10 72.27
CA THR A 336 -35.67 -135.56 72.49
C THR A 336 -35.64 -135.93 73.98
N GLN A 337 -35.10 -135.06 74.85
CA GLN A 337 -35.23 -135.16 76.32
C GLN A 337 -36.51 -134.52 76.88
N GLN A 338 -37.03 -133.45 76.27
CA GLN A 338 -38.22 -132.72 76.75
C GLN A 338 -39.57 -133.38 76.37
N LEU A 339 -39.61 -134.32 75.41
CA LEU A 339 -40.84 -135.08 75.10
C LEU A 339 -41.26 -136.04 76.25
N ALA A 340 -40.38 -136.29 77.22
CA ALA A 340 -40.65 -137.05 78.45
C ALA A 340 -41.11 -136.19 79.64
N GLN A 341 -41.01 -134.87 79.54
CA GLN A 341 -41.40 -133.92 80.57
C GLN A 341 -42.41 -132.93 80.00
N GLU A 342 -43.65 -133.44 79.92
CA GLU A 342 -44.85 -132.64 80.16
C GLU A 342 -45.24 -131.63 79.06
N LYS A 343 -46.43 -131.71 78.49
CA LYS A 343 -47.74 -131.65 79.20
C LYS A 343 -47.85 -130.50 80.21
N ALA A 344 -47.07 -129.43 80.08
CA ALA A 344 -47.34 -128.17 80.75
C ALA A 344 -47.09 -127.00 79.79
N ASP A 345 -48.18 -126.28 79.53
CA ASP A 345 -48.22 -124.85 79.20
C ASP A 345 -48.18 -124.43 77.73
N GLN A 346 -49.40 -124.49 77.19
CA GLN A 346 -49.95 -123.67 76.12
C GLN A 346 -49.80 -122.15 76.37
N ALA A 347 -49.72 -121.43 75.23
CA ALA A 347 -50.06 -120.03 74.97
C ALA A 347 -48.93 -118.99 75.21
N THR A 348 -48.55 -118.08 74.28
CA THR A 348 -49.24 -117.58 73.08
C THR A 348 -48.31 -116.73 72.18
N HIS A 349 -48.27 -117.07 70.88
CA HIS A 349 -48.19 -116.28 69.61
C HIS A 349 -47.59 -114.85 69.57
N ALA A 350 -46.70 -114.42 68.66
CA ALA A 350 -46.50 -114.57 67.20
C ALA A 350 -47.29 -113.57 66.29
N ILE A 351 -46.53 -112.62 65.70
CA ILE A 351 -46.46 -112.22 64.25
C ILE A 351 -47.72 -111.53 63.64
N ALA A 352 -47.73 -110.22 63.33
CA ALA A 352 -47.11 -109.45 62.23
C ALA A 352 -48.04 -109.18 61.03
N TYR A 353 -47.68 -108.14 60.25
CA TYR A 353 -48.19 -107.70 58.94
C TYR A 353 -49.53 -106.91 58.96
N GLU A 354 -49.79 -105.89 58.15
CA GLU A 354 -49.22 -105.55 56.84
C GLU A 354 -49.61 -104.11 56.41
N GLN A 355 -48.68 -103.42 55.74
CA GLN A 355 -48.87 -102.48 54.62
C GLN A 355 -50.03 -101.47 54.64
N THR A 356 -49.71 -100.18 54.79
CA THR A 356 -50.40 -99.06 54.08
C THR A 356 -49.62 -97.73 54.08
N ALA A 357 -48.31 -97.69 54.38
CA ALA A 357 -47.61 -96.43 54.66
C ALA A 357 -46.62 -95.93 53.59
N ALA A 358 -46.21 -96.75 52.61
CA ALA A 358 -45.07 -96.41 51.75
C ALA A 358 -45.37 -95.50 50.54
N LEU A 359 -46.65 -95.24 50.20
CA LEU A 359 -47.02 -94.42 49.03
C LEU A 359 -47.34 -92.94 49.34
N ASN A 360 -47.35 -92.54 50.62
CA ASN A 360 -47.68 -91.16 51.01
C ASN A 360 -46.47 -90.25 51.27
N VAL A 361 -45.24 -90.79 51.33
CA VAL A 361 -44.03 -90.00 51.58
C VAL A 361 -43.52 -89.30 50.31
N GLU A 362 -43.68 -89.92 49.13
CA GLU A 362 -43.09 -89.38 47.89
C GLU A 362 -43.94 -88.31 47.20
N ARG A 363 -45.23 -88.19 47.56
CA ARG A 363 -46.11 -87.12 47.09
C ARG A 363 -45.81 -85.76 47.75
N GLY A 364 -45.33 -85.77 49.00
CA GLY A 364 -44.93 -84.54 49.73
C GLY A 364 -43.62 -83.94 49.22
N ARG A 365 -42.70 -84.78 48.71
CA ARG A 365 -41.40 -84.33 48.20
C ARG A 365 -41.51 -83.55 46.88
N LEU A 366 -42.48 -83.87 46.03
CA LEU A 366 -42.69 -83.24 44.72
C LEU A 366 -43.48 -81.91 44.79
N GLN A 367 -44.36 -81.71 45.79
CA GLN A 367 -45.07 -80.43 45.99
C GLN A 367 -44.18 -79.32 46.55
N ALA A 368 -43.07 -79.64 47.22
CA ALA A 368 -42.12 -78.65 47.74
C ALA A 368 -41.14 -78.09 46.67
N LEU A 369 -41.05 -78.71 45.49
CA LEU A 369 -40.11 -78.33 44.43
C LEU A 369 -40.71 -77.38 43.36
N PHE A 370 -42.04 -77.30 43.26
CA PHE A 370 -42.73 -76.49 42.25
C PHE A 370 -42.50 -74.96 42.42
N PRO A 371 -42.50 -74.38 43.63
CA PRO A 371 -42.22 -72.94 43.81
C PRO A 371 -40.75 -72.59 43.50
N LYS A 372 -39.81 -73.51 43.75
CA LYS A 372 -38.38 -73.32 43.46
C LYS A 372 -38.09 -73.35 41.96
N ALA A 373 -38.82 -74.14 41.18
CA ALA A 373 -38.70 -74.18 39.73
C ALA A 373 -39.24 -72.91 39.05
N GLN A 374 -40.33 -72.31 39.57
CA GLN A 374 -40.86 -71.03 39.07
C GLN A 374 -39.93 -69.84 39.38
N GLU A 375 -39.36 -69.79 40.58
CA GLU A 375 -38.37 -68.74 40.93
C GLU A 375 -37.10 -68.88 40.07
N TRP A 376 -36.64 -70.11 39.82
CA TRP A 376 -35.49 -70.35 38.94
C TRP A 376 -35.75 -69.90 37.49
N HIS A 377 -36.93 -70.17 36.94
CA HIS A 377 -37.29 -69.72 35.59
C HIS A 377 -37.38 -68.19 35.47
N ARG A 378 -37.93 -67.52 36.50
CA ARG A 378 -38.00 -66.05 36.57
C ARG A 378 -36.61 -65.41 36.67
N GLN A 379 -35.70 -65.99 37.48
CA GLN A 379 -34.30 -65.56 37.56
C GLN A 379 -33.56 -65.76 36.22
N GLN A 380 -33.86 -66.84 35.50
CA GLN A 380 -33.26 -67.14 34.20
C GLN A 380 -33.67 -66.12 33.12
N GLN A 381 -34.95 -65.72 33.09
CA GLN A 381 -35.46 -64.68 32.18
C GLN A 381 -34.85 -63.30 32.49
N LEU A 382 -34.75 -62.93 33.77
CA LEU A 382 -34.12 -61.67 34.19
C LEU A 382 -32.62 -61.61 33.83
N LEU A 383 -31.91 -62.73 33.94
CA LEU A 383 -30.51 -62.85 33.52
C LEU A 383 -30.37 -62.74 31.98
N ALA A 384 -31.32 -63.28 31.22
CA ALA A 384 -31.32 -63.17 29.76
C ALA A 384 -31.52 -61.72 29.29
N THR A 385 -32.47 -60.98 29.88
CA THR A 385 -32.70 -59.56 29.57
C THR A 385 -31.51 -58.69 29.97
N LEU A 386 -30.95 -58.90 31.17
CA LEU A 386 -29.76 -58.17 31.63
C LEU A 386 -28.52 -58.44 30.74
N ASN A 387 -28.36 -59.67 30.24
CA ASN A 387 -27.30 -59.99 29.28
C ASN A 387 -27.50 -59.26 27.95
N ALA A 388 -28.72 -59.24 27.40
CA ALA A 388 -29.03 -58.51 26.17
C ALA A 388 -28.75 -57.00 26.32
N ASP A 389 -29.18 -56.39 27.42
CA ASP A 389 -28.94 -54.97 27.73
C ASP A 389 -27.45 -54.66 27.92
N LEU A 390 -26.68 -55.54 28.58
CA LEU A 390 -25.23 -55.42 28.70
C LEU A 390 -24.52 -55.50 27.35
N THR A 391 -25.01 -56.36 26.46
CA THR A 391 -24.44 -56.55 25.12
C THR A 391 -24.70 -55.32 24.25
N GLN A 392 -25.93 -54.78 24.27
CA GLN A 392 -26.25 -53.51 23.60
C GLN A 392 -25.46 -52.33 24.17
N ALA A 393 -25.35 -52.20 25.48
CA ALA A 393 -24.58 -51.13 26.11
C ALA A 393 -23.09 -51.21 25.76
N ARG A 394 -22.51 -52.41 25.65
CA ARG A 394 -21.11 -52.62 25.19
C ARG A 394 -20.91 -52.24 23.73
N LEU A 395 -21.82 -52.65 22.85
CA LEU A 395 -21.75 -52.30 21.42
C LEU A 395 -21.89 -50.79 21.21
N ALA A 396 -22.82 -50.14 21.91
CA ALA A 396 -22.98 -48.69 21.88
C ALA A 396 -21.74 -47.97 22.42
N LEU A 397 -21.14 -48.46 23.51
CA LEU A 397 -19.90 -47.91 24.04
C LEU A 397 -18.75 -48.07 23.06
N GLN A 398 -18.58 -49.25 22.44
CA GLN A 398 -17.56 -49.51 21.43
C GLN A 398 -17.69 -48.58 20.21
N ALA A 399 -18.91 -48.44 19.68
CA ALA A 399 -19.18 -47.54 18.55
C ALA A 399 -18.83 -46.09 18.89
N GLN A 400 -19.25 -45.61 20.06
CA GLN A 400 -18.96 -44.24 20.51
C GLN A 400 -17.48 -44.00 20.81
N THR A 401 -16.74 -45.00 21.34
CA THR A 401 -15.28 -44.89 21.49
C THR A 401 -14.53 -44.89 20.16
N ALA A 402 -14.99 -45.66 19.17
CA ALA A 402 -14.41 -45.65 17.84
C ALA A 402 -14.65 -44.30 17.14
N GLU A 403 -15.86 -43.74 17.29
CA GLU A 403 -16.17 -42.39 16.81
C GLU A 403 -15.31 -41.33 17.50
N GLN A 404 -15.11 -41.43 18.81
CA GLN A 404 -14.21 -40.54 19.56
C GLN A 404 -12.77 -40.59 19.03
N GLN A 405 -12.23 -41.78 18.77
CA GLN A 405 -10.88 -41.94 18.22
C GLN A 405 -10.76 -41.34 16.82
N ALA A 406 -11.68 -41.66 15.91
CA ALA A 406 -11.68 -41.09 14.56
C ALA A 406 -11.79 -39.54 14.57
N ARG A 407 -12.56 -38.99 15.52
CA ARG A 407 -12.73 -37.54 15.68
C ARG A 407 -11.45 -36.88 16.21
N LEU A 408 -10.79 -37.49 17.20
CA LEU A 408 -9.50 -37.03 17.72
C LEU A 408 -8.38 -37.08 16.66
N GLU A 409 -8.33 -38.13 15.85
CA GLU A 409 -7.40 -38.24 14.72
C GLU A 409 -7.64 -37.14 13.68
N ARG A 410 -8.92 -36.88 13.35
CA ARG A 410 -9.29 -35.79 12.43
C ARG A 410 -8.92 -34.42 12.97
N MET A 411 -9.14 -34.17 14.26
CA MET A 411 -8.71 -32.93 14.93
C MET A 411 -7.19 -32.78 14.94
N ALA A 412 -6.44 -33.87 15.17
CA ALA A 412 -4.98 -33.86 15.11
C ALA A 412 -4.48 -33.53 13.68
N GLY A 413 -5.10 -34.12 12.65
CA GLY A 413 -4.79 -33.82 11.25
C GLY A 413 -5.02 -32.34 10.91
N ILE A 414 -6.17 -31.78 11.30
CA ILE A 414 -6.48 -30.35 11.10
C ILE A 414 -5.49 -29.46 11.86
N LYS A 415 -5.11 -29.80 13.10
CA LYS A 415 -4.09 -29.05 13.86
C LYS A 415 -2.70 -29.08 13.20
N GLN A 416 -2.35 -30.20 12.55
CA GLN A 416 -1.09 -30.35 11.83
C GLN A 416 -1.08 -29.55 10.52
N GLU A 417 -2.16 -29.62 9.74
CA GLU A 417 -2.36 -28.76 8.56
C GLU A 417 -2.38 -27.27 8.93
N HIS A 418 -3.03 -26.91 10.04
CA HIS A 418 -3.04 -25.55 10.54
C HIS A 418 -1.63 -25.03 10.80
N LYS A 419 -0.79 -25.79 11.51
CA LYS A 419 0.62 -25.41 11.74
C LYS A 419 1.40 -25.21 10.43
N ALA A 420 1.18 -26.08 9.44
CA ALA A 420 1.85 -25.96 8.14
C ALA A 420 1.41 -24.70 7.37
N LEU A 421 0.10 -24.43 7.32
CA LEU A 421 -0.46 -23.24 6.65
C LEU A 421 -0.13 -21.94 7.38
N GLN A 422 -0.03 -21.97 8.71
CA GLN A 422 0.26 -20.79 9.53
C GLN A 422 1.65 -20.20 9.23
N ALA A 423 2.64 -21.05 8.90
CA ALA A 423 3.96 -20.59 8.45
C ALA A 423 3.90 -19.84 7.11
N MET A 424 3.04 -20.28 6.18
CA MET A 424 2.85 -19.61 4.88
C MET A 424 2.11 -18.27 5.04
N VAL A 425 1.12 -18.21 5.94
CA VAL A 425 0.32 -17.00 6.20
C VAL A 425 1.12 -15.93 6.96
N ALA A 426 2.09 -16.32 7.79
CA ALA A 426 2.93 -15.38 8.53
C ALA A 426 3.71 -14.41 7.63
N ALA A 427 4.13 -14.87 6.44
CA ALA A 427 4.84 -14.06 5.46
C ALA A 427 3.93 -13.19 4.56
N LEU A 428 2.60 -13.32 4.68
CA LEU A 428 1.63 -12.68 3.79
C LEU A 428 1.66 -11.14 3.81
N PRO A 429 1.80 -10.45 4.97
CA PRO A 429 1.90 -9.00 5.00
C PRO A 429 3.12 -8.49 4.24
N GLU A 430 4.28 -9.09 4.48
CA GLU A 430 5.55 -8.74 3.83
C GLU A 430 5.50 -9.03 2.32
N GLN A 431 5.01 -10.21 1.93
CA GLN A 431 4.80 -10.57 0.52
C GLN A 431 3.87 -9.58 -0.20
N SER A 432 2.81 -9.12 0.46
CA SER A 432 1.87 -8.16 -0.14
C SER A 432 2.52 -6.81 -0.44
N VAL A 433 3.38 -6.33 0.46
CA VAL A 433 4.15 -5.09 0.28
C VAL A 433 5.17 -5.25 -0.84
N VAL A 434 5.90 -6.37 -0.87
CA VAL A 434 6.89 -6.67 -1.91
C VAL A 434 6.25 -6.75 -3.30
N VAL A 435 5.12 -7.43 -3.43
CA VAL A 435 4.37 -7.53 -4.71
C VAL A 435 3.87 -6.16 -5.15
N ALA A 436 3.30 -5.36 -4.25
CA ALA A 436 2.84 -4.01 -4.57
C ALA A 436 3.99 -3.10 -5.02
N HIS A 437 5.12 -3.16 -4.31
CA HIS A 437 6.33 -2.41 -4.65
C HIS A 437 6.88 -2.84 -6.03
N ASN A 438 7.02 -4.13 -6.28
CA ASN A 438 7.53 -4.63 -7.56
C ASN A 438 6.57 -4.39 -8.73
N LYS A 439 5.25 -4.36 -8.49
CA LYS A 439 4.26 -3.93 -9.47
C LYS A 439 4.48 -2.48 -9.89
N ALA A 440 4.68 -1.59 -8.91
CA ALA A 440 4.93 -0.16 -9.17
C ALA A 440 6.24 0.04 -9.96
N ARG A 441 7.30 -0.69 -9.60
CA ARG A 441 8.57 -0.65 -10.35
C ARG A 441 8.43 -1.18 -11.78
N LEU A 442 7.69 -2.27 -11.98
CA LEU A 442 7.42 -2.80 -13.32
C LEU A 442 6.64 -1.80 -14.17
N SER A 443 5.62 -1.14 -13.61
CA SER A 443 4.87 -0.10 -14.33
C SER A 443 5.73 1.10 -14.69
N GLU A 444 6.60 1.56 -13.79
CA GLU A 444 7.52 2.66 -14.10
C GLU A 444 8.56 2.27 -15.14
N ARG A 445 9.04 1.01 -15.15
CA ARG A 445 9.96 0.53 -16.17
C ARG A 445 9.30 0.46 -17.55
N LEU A 446 8.06 -0.03 -17.63
CA LEU A 446 7.30 -0.03 -18.88
C LEU A 446 7.07 1.41 -19.40
N ALA A 447 6.80 2.37 -18.51
CA ALA A 447 6.69 3.77 -18.87
C ALA A 447 8.01 4.33 -19.42
N CYS A 448 9.15 3.97 -18.82
CA CYS A 448 10.48 4.33 -19.33
C CYS A 448 10.74 3.78 -20.74
N ASP A 449 10.42 2.51 -20.99
CA ASP A 449 10.62 1.89 -22.31
C ASP A 449 9.71 2.56 -23.37
N ALA A 450 8.47 2.89 -23.02
CA ALA A 450 7.56 3.64 -23.89
C ALA A 450 8.07 5.06 -24.21
N LEU A 451 8.56 5.79 -23.20
CA LEU A 451 9.17 7.11 -23.39
C LEU A 451 10.46 7.04 -24.23
N ALA A 452 11.30 6.02 -24.02
CA ALA A 452 12.49 5.80 -24.84
C ALA A 452 12.13 5.52 -26.31
N GLY A 453 11.08 4.73 -26.56
CA GLY A 453 10.53 4.52 -27.90
C GLY A 453 10.01 5.81 -28.54
N ARG A 454 9.24 6.61 -27.79
CA ARG A 454 8.72 7.91 -28.24
C ARG A 454 9.85 8.90 -28.55
N LEU A 455 10.86 8.97 -27.70
CA LEU A 455 12.02 9.83 -27.88
C LEU A 455 12.80 9.45 -29.14
N LYS A 456 12.97 8.14 -29.39
CA LYS A 456 13.59 7.66 -30.63
C LYS A 456 12.81 8.12 -31.86
N ALA A 457 11.48 7.94 -31.86
CA ALA A 457 10.63 8.39 -32.96
C ALA A 457 10.73 9.91 -33.19
N LEU A 458 10.70 10.72 -32.12
CA LEU A 458 10.86 12.17 -32.20
C LEU A 458 12.24 12.59 -32.73
N ARG A 459 13.31 11.88 -32.34
CA ARG A 459 14.66 12.12 -32.86
C ARG A 459 14.76 11.78 -34.34
N ASP A 460 14.15 10.69 -34.77
CA ASP A 460 14.09 10.29 -36.19
C ASP A 460 13.30 11.33 -37.01
N GLU A 461 12.16 11.82 -36.49
CA GLU A 461 11.38 12.91 -37.11
C GLU A 461 12.18 14.23 -37.17
N HIS A 462 12.86 14.59 -36.09
CA HIS A 462 13.71 15.79 -36.04
C HIS A 462 14.86 15.69 -37.05
N ALA A 463 15.51 14.52 -37.16
CA ALA A 463 16.57 14.30 -38.15
C ALA A 463 16.04 14.38 -39.59
N ALA A 464 14.87 13.82 -39.87
CA ALA A 464 14.22 13.94 -41.19
C ALA A 464 13.88 15.40 -41.52
N ALA A 465 13.31 16.14 -40.57
CA ALA A 465 13.00 17.56 -40.71
C ALA A 465 14.28 18.40 -40.91
N ALA A 466 15.37 18.11 -40.19
CA ALA A 466 16.63 18.83 -40.34
C ALA A 466 17.22 18.66 -41.75
N ASN A 467 17.12 17.45 -42.32
CA ASN A 467 17.52 17.19 -43.70
C ASN A 467 16.65 17.95 -44.72
N GLU A 468 15.36 18.09 -44.44
CA GLU A 468 14.42 18.84 -45.30
C GLU A 468 14.69 20.35 -45.28
N GLN A 469 15.07 20.91 -44.13
CA GLN A 469 15.47 22.31 -44.00
C GLN A 469 16.61 22.66 -44.96
N GLY A 470 17.61 21.78 -45.11
CA GLY A 470 18.71 21.98 -46.06
C GLY A 470 18.24 22.11 -47.51
N ARG A 471 17.22 21.34 -47.92
CA ARG A 471 16.60 21.46 -49.25
C ARG A 471 15.84 22.78 -49.39
N MET A 472 15.10 23.18 -48.37
CA MET A 472 14.36 24.45 -48.38
C MET A 472 15.28 25.68 -48.41
N GLN A 473 16.40 25.65 -47.68
CA GLN A 473 17.42 26.71 -47.72
C GLN A 473 18.04 26.84 -49.11
N ASN A 474 18.36 25.73 -49.77
CA ASN A 474 18.85 25.74 -51.15
C ASN A 474 17.80 26.28 -52.12
N GLY A 475 16.51 25.94 -51.93
CA GLY A 475 15.40 26.49 -52.70
C GLY A 475 15.25 28.01 -52.54
N LEU A 476 15.38 28.53 -51.31
CA LEU A 476 15.38 29.97 -51.04
C LEU A 476 16.56 30.68 -51.72
N ARG A 477 17.78 30.14 -51.60
CA ARG A 477 18.96 30.70 -52.28
C ARG A 477 18.79 30.74 -53.79
N SER A 478 18.23 29.68 -54.38
CA SER A 478 17.95 29.63 -55.82
C SER A 478 16.91 30.68 -56.23
N ALA A 479 15.86 30.88 -55.44
CA ALA A 479 14.86 31.90 -55.70
C ALA A 479 15.43 33.33 -55.57
N GLN A 480 16.31 33.56 -54.60
CA GLN A 480 17.02 34.84 -54.43
C GLN A 480 17.95 35.13 -55.60
N HIS A 481 18.75 34.15 -56.05
CA HIS A 481 19.59 34.31 -57.24
C HIS A 481 18.78 34.62 -58.50
N GLU A 482 17.63 33.97 -58.67
CA GLU A 482 16.74 34.26 -59.81
C GLU A 482 16.14 35.67 -59.71
N GLN A 483 15.74 36.11 -58.51
CA GLN A 483 15.30 37.49 -58.30
C GLN A 483 16.41 38.48 -58.65
N ASP A 484 17.62 38.29 -58.12
CA ASP A 484 18.76 39.18 -58.36
C ASP A 484 19.10 39.25 -59.86
N ARG A 485 19.03 38.11 -60.56
CA ARG A 485 19.22 38.02 -62.01
C ARG A 485 18.16 38.83 -62.76
N LEU A 486 16.89 38.67 -62.40
CA LEU A 486 15.77 39.39 -63.01
C LEU A 486 15.81 40.89 -62.68
N GLU A 487 16.22 41.27 -61.48
CA GLU A 487 16.36 42.66 -61.03
C GLU A 487 17.49 43.36 -61.78
N LEU A 488 18.64 42.71 -61.95
CA LEU A 488 19.75 43.21 -62.76
C LEU A 488 19.35 43.37 -64.23
N ALA A 489 18.70 42.36 -64.82
CA ALA A 489 18.21 42.42 -66.19
C ALA A 489 17.14 43.53 -66.37
N TRP A 490 16.26 43.70 -65.38
CA TRP A 490 15.26 44.77 -65.37
C TRP A 490 15.92 46.16 -65.33
N HIS A 491 16.93 46.37 -64.49
CA HIS A 491 17.69 47.63 -64.43
C HIS A 491 18.40 47.93 -65.76
N GLN A 492 19.03 46.93 -66.36
CA GLN A 492 19.71 47.07 -67.66
C GLN A 492 18.71 47.41 -68.79
N SER A 493 17.48 46.88 -68.72
CA SER A 493 16.43 47.16 -69.71
C SER A 493 15.77 48.55 -69.59
N GLN A 494 15.99 49.31 -68.51
CA GLN A 494 15.37 50.63 -68.31
C GLN A 494 15.84 51.66 -69.35
N ALA A 495 17.11 51.61 -69.73
CA ALA A 495 17.68 52.51 -70.73
C ALA A 495 16.99 52.33 -72.09
N SER A 496 16.77 51.07 -72.51
CA SER A 496 16.06 50.73 -73.75
C SER A 496 14.57 51.09 -73.69
N ARG A 497 13.89 50.88 -72.55
CA ARG A 497 12.48 51.30 -72.35
C ARG A 497 12.28 52.81 -72.43
N LEU A 498 13.19 53.58 -71.84
CA LEU A 498 13.16 55.05 -71.91
C LEU A 498 13.48 55.54 -73.31
N ALA A 499 14.45 54.93 -73.99
CA ALA A 499 14.81 55.24 -75.36
C ALA A 499 13.65 54.99 -76.35
N ALA A 500 12.86 53.93 -76.15
CA ALA A 500 11.68 53.61 -76.96
C ALA A 500 10.54 54.65 -76.87
N ARG A 501 10.53 55.51 -75.85
CA ARG A 501 9.53 56.57 -75.66
C ARG A 501 9.99 57.94 -76.17
N LEU A 502 11.21 58.04 -76.68
CA LEU A 502 11.73 59.29 -77.26
C LEU A 502 11.05 59.56 -78.60
N GLN A 503 10.50 60.76 -78.75
CA GLN A 503 9.92 61.25 -80.00
C GLN A 503 10.80 62.38 -80.54
N GLN A 504 11.07 62.38 -81.86
CA GLN A 504 11.88 63.43 -82.47
C GLN A 504 11.22 64.80 -82.30
N GLY A 505 12.00 65.79 -81.83
CA GLY A 505 11.56 67.18 -81.69
C GLY A 505 10.88 67.52 -80.36
N LEU A 506 10.60 66.55 -79.48
CA LEU A 506 10.09 66.81 -78.12
C LEU A 506 11.22 66.71 -77.09
N PRO A 507 11.24 67.58 -76.06
CA PRO A 507 12.29 67.57 -75.03
C PRO A 507 12.20 66.29 -74.18
N CYS A 508 13.32 65.60 -74.03
CA CYS A 508 13.41 64.39 -73.22
C CYS A 508 13.12 64.70 -71.74
N PRO A 509 12.27 63.91 -71.07
CA PRO A 509 11.91 64.14 -69.67
C PRO A 509 13.04 63.91 -68.66
N VAL A 510 14.17 63.33 -69.07
CA VAL A 510 15.33 63.08 -68.19
C VAL A 510 16.40 64.16 -68.33
N CYS A 511 16.72 64.60 -69.55
CA CYS A 511 17.82 65.54 -69.81
C CYS A 511 17.44 66.81 -70.58
N GLY A 512 16.21 66.92 -71.09
CA GLY A 512 15.69 68.09 -71.81
C GLY A 512 16.10 68.21 -73.29
N SER A 513 16.95 67.32 -73.82
CA SER A 513 17.38 67.36 -75.24
C SER A 513 16.28 66.92 -76.21
N VAL A 514 16.26 67.48 -77.42
CA VAL A 514 15.34 67.14 -78.52
C VAL A 514 15.96 66.20 -79.57
N SER A 515 17.23 65.82 -79.41
CA SER A 515 17.97 64.96 -80.36
C SER A 515 18.80 63.90 -79.64
N HIS A 516 18.71 62.64 -80.11
CA HIS A 516 19.43 61.47 -79.58
C HIS A 516 19.93 60.61 -80.77
N PRO A 517 21.22 60.70 -81.15
CA PRO A 517 21.74 60.05 -82.36
C PRO A 517 22.01 58.55 -82.24
N ALA A 518 22.14 58.03 -81.01
CA ALA A 518 22.37 56.61 -80.73
C ALA A 518 21.51 56.16 -79.53
N PRO A 519 20.18 56.05 -79.69
CA PRO A 519 19.32 55.51 -78.65
C PRO A 519 19.71 54.07 -78.31
N ALA A 520 19.54 53.69 -77.04
CA ALA A 520 19.90 52.35 -76.56
C ALA A 520 19.14 51.26 -77.36
N PRO A 521 19.82 50.20 -77.83
CA PRO A 521 19.19 49.13 -78.60
C PRO A 521 18.13 48.40 -77.76
N SER A 522 17.04 47.99 -78.40
CA SER A 522 16.03 47.13 -77.79
C SER A 522 16.25 45.70 -78.23
N ASP A 523 16.77 44.86 -77.34
CA ASP A 523 17.06 43.44 -77.62
C ASP A 523 15.80 42.53 -77.53
N GLY A 524 14.60 43.11 -77.48
CA GLY A 524 13.32 42.37 -77.52
C GLY A 524 13.01 41.49 -76.30
N HIS A 525 13.94 41.34 -75.35
CA HIS A 525 13.73 40.64 -74.07
C HIS A 525 13.38 41.64 -72.98
N GLU A 526 12.15 42.16 -73.00
CA GLU A 526 11.66 43.06 -71.95
C GLU A 526 11.26 42.27 -70.69
N ILE A 527 11.99 42.49 -69.60
CA ILE A 527 11.58 42.01 -68.28
C ILE A 527 10.43 42.89 -67.79
N SER A 528 9.23 42.32 -67.66
CA SER A 528 8.06 43.06 -67.16
C SER A 528 8.13 43.28 -65.64
N ASP A 529 7.53 44.38 -65.17
CA ASP A 529 7.37 44.63 -63.73
C ASP A 529 6.58 43.50 -63.04
N GLN A 530 5.75 42.76 -63.78
CA GLN A 530 5.03 41.58 -63.30
C GLN A 530 5.96 40.40 -63.01
N MET A 531 6.96 40.14 -63.86
CA MET A 531 7.95 39.08 -63.63
C MET A 531 8.78 39.35 -62.37
N LEU A 532 9.19 40.61 -62.15
CA LEU A 532 9.94 40.99 -60.94
C LEU A 532 9.08 40.86 -59.67
N ARG A 533 7.79 41.23 -59.74
CA ARG A 533 6.84 41.01 -58.62
C ARG A 533 6.65 39.52 -58.33
N GLN A 534 6.52 38.68 -59.36
CA GLN A 534 6.41 37.23 -59.19
C GLN A 534 7.68 36.65 -58.54
N ALA A 535 8.87 37.05 -58.99
CA ALA A 535 10.13 36.62 -58.38
C ALA A 535 10.23 37.01 -56.90
N ARG A 536 9.86 38.26 -56.56
CA ARG A 536 9.79 38.73 -55.15
C ARG A 536 8.79 37.93 -54.32
N GLN A 537 7.62 37.61 -54.88
CA GLN A 537 6.62 36.75 -54.23
C GLN A 537 7.14 35.32 -54.03
N HIS A 538 7.89 34.76 -54.99
CA HIS A 538 8.52 33.45 -54.85
C HIS A 538 9.55 33.41 -53.71
N VAL A 539 10.40 34.44 -53.61
CA VAL A 539 11.36 34.58 -52.49
C VAL A 539 10.62 34.72 -51.15
N GLN A 540 9.60 35.57 -51.09
CA GLN A 540 8.79 35.75 -49.88
C GLN A 540 8.10 34.44 -49.45
N ALA A 541 7.49 33.71 -50.40
CA ALA A 541 6.83 32.44 -50.12
C ALA A 541 7.83 31.35 -49.70
N ALA A 542 9.01 31.29 -50.33
CA ALA A 542 10.08 30.36 -49.93
C ALA A 542 10.61 30.69 -48.53
N GLY A 543 10.79 31.98 -48.21
CA GLY A 543 11.21 32.44 -46.87
C GLY A 543 10.19 32.13 -45.79
N GLN A 544 8.89 32.33 -46.07
CA GLN A 544 7.81 31.97 -45.15
C GLN A 544 7.75 30.45 -44.89
N ARG A 545 7.91 29.63 -45.93
CA ARG A 545 7.96 28.16 -45.78
C ARG A 545 9.15 27.73 -44.93
N LEU A 546 10.34 28.32 -45.16
CA LEU A 546 11.54 28.02 -44.37
C LEU A 546 11.35 28.43 -42.90
N ALA A 547 10.84 29.64 -42.63
CA ALA A 547 10.58 30.11 -41.27
C ALA A 547 9.57 29.23 -40.52
N ALA A 548 8.49 28.79 -41.20
CA ALA A 548 7.52 27.86 -40.62
C ALA A 548 8.16 26.48 -40.31
N HIS A 549 9.04 26.00 -41.20
CA HIS A 549 9.77 24.75 -41.00
C HIS A 549 10.80 24.85 -39.85
N GLU A 550 11.49 25.97 -39.71
CA GLU A 550 12.41 26.25 -38.61
C GLU A 550 11.69 26.27 -37.26
N ALA A 551 10.51 26.91 -37.19
CA ALA A 551 9.67 26.87 -36.01
C ALA A 551 9.25 25.44 -35.63
N ARG A 552 8.89 24.60 -36.62
CA ARG A 552 8.58 23.18 -36.40
C ARG A 552 9.80 22.40 -35.88
N LEU A 553 10.98 22.67 -36.39
CA LEU A 553 12.23 22.05 -35.91
C LEU A 553 12.52 22.41 -34.46
N THR A 554 12.41 23.69 -34.10
CA THR A 554 12.57 24.14 -32.71
C THR A 554 11.53 23.48 -31.80
N GLN A 555 10.28 23.31 -32.26
CA GLN A 555 9.25 22.60 -31.52
C GLN A 555 9.59 21.12 -31.31
N LEU A 556 10.07 20.41 -32.33
CA LEU A 556 10.48 19.01 -32.25
C LEU A 556 11.70 18.82 -31.33
N ALA A 557 12.67 19.75 -31.38
CA ALA A 557 13.82 19.76 -30.46
C ALA A 557 13.34 19.92 -29.01
N ARG A 558 12.44 20.88 -28.74
CA ARG A 558 11.84 21.08 -27.42
C ARG A 558 11.10 19.84 -26.92
N GLN A 559 10.36 19.16 -27.79
CA GLN A 559 9.66 17.91 -27.44
C GLN A 559 10.64 16.77 -27.14
N CYS A 560 11.75 16.67 -27.87
CA CYS A 560 12.83 15.72 -27.54
C CYS A 560 13.39 15.99 -26.15
N ASP A 561 13.69 17.26 -25.82
CA ASP A 561 14.25 17.64 -24.52
C ASP A 561 13.27 17.41 -23.36
N GLU A 562 11.98 17.72 -23.55
CA GLU A 562 10.92 17.44 -22.58
C GLU A 562 10.81 15.93 -22.28
N VAL A 563 10.73 15.10 -23.33
CA VAL A 563 10.63 13.63 -23.18
C VAL A 563 11.93 13.04 -22.61
N GLN A 564 13.11 13.55 -22.99
CA GLN A 564 14.39 13.15 -22.41
C GLN A 564 14.44 13.47 -20.91
N THR A 565 14.02 14.68 -20.52
CA THR A 565 13.98 15.09 -19.11
C THR A 565 13.03 14.22 -18.30
N GLU A 566 11.84 13.92 -18.82
CA GLU A 566 10.89 13.01 -18.17
C GLU A 566 11.46 11.59 -18.02
N LEU A 567 12.11 11.09 -19.08
CA LEU A 567 12.77 9.78 -19.06
C LEU A 567 13.88 9.71 -18.02
N ASP A 568 14.72 10.74 -17.92
CA ASP A 568 15.83 10.79 -16.96
C ASP A 568 15.32 10.87 -15.51
N GLN A 569 14.27 11.65 -15.25
CA GLN A 569 13.63 11.71 -13.93
C GLN A 569 13.08 10.34 -13.49
N ARG A 570 12.36 9.63 -14.39
CA ARG A 570 11.82 8.30 -14.08
C ARG A 570 12.91 7.25 -13.93
N ARG A 571 13.97 7.29 -14.75
CA ARG A 571 15.14 6.41 -14.60
C ARG A 571 15.86 6.64 -13.28
N GLN A 572 16.00 7.89 -12.85
CA GLN A 572 16.60 8.22 -11.56
C GLN A 572 15.77 7.67 -10.39
N ALA A 573 14.44 7.71 -10.48
CA ALA A 573 13.55 7.11 -9.49
C ALA A 573 13.63 5.57 -9.44
N LEU A 574 13.88 4.92 -10.58
CA LEU A 574 14.05 3.45 -10.68
C LEU A 574 15.41 2.95 -10.18
N GLY A 575 16.45 3.80 -10.20
CA GLY A 575 17.81 3.46 -9.79
C GLY A 575 18.41 2.33 -10.64
N GLN A 576 18.92 1.28 -9.99
CA GLN A 576 19.53 0.14 -10.67
C GLN A 576 18.55 -0.63 -11.58
N ASP A 577 17.24 -0.55 -11.29
CA ASP A 577 16.21 -1.23 -12.09
C ASP A 577 15.80 -0.46 -13.35
N ALA A 578 16.38 0.72 -13.58
CA ALA A 578 16.27 1.41 -14.85
C ALA A 578 16.98 0.65 -15.99
N HIS A 579 17.89 -0.27 -15.67
CA HIS A 579 18.72 -0.99 -16.65
C HIS A 579 18.53 -2.51 -16.60
N SER A 580 17.73 -3.04 -15.67
CA SER A 580 17.43 -4.46 -15.61
C SER A 580 16.63 -4.94 -16.82
N ASP A 581 16.68 -6.24 -17.13
CA ASP A 581 15.89 -6.79 -18.25
C ASP A 581 14.40 -6.80 -17.88
N LEU A 582 13.56 -6.20 -18.74
CA LEU A 582 12.11 -6.14 -18.57
C LEU A 582 11.51 -7.54 -18.43
N VAL A 583 12.03 -8.53 -19.18
CA VAL A 583 11.54 -9.91 -19.15
C VAL A 583 11.81 -10.54 -17.78
N GLN A 584 12.98 -10.29 -17.21
CA GLN A 584 13.34 -10.79 -15.88
C GLN A 584 12.50 -10.15 -14.78
N LEU A 585 12.26 -8.84 -14.86
CA LEU A 585 11.37 -8.10 -13.95
C LEU A 585 9.93 -8.63 -14.00
N GLN A 586 9.38 -8.83 -15.20
CA GLN A 586 8.05 -9.40 -15.39
C GLN A 586 7.95 -10.81 -14.81
N ARG A 587 8.96 -11.65 -15.05
CA ARG A 587 9.01 -13.01 -14.50
C ARG A 587 9.03 -13.02 -12.97
N ARG A 588 9.91 -12.21 -12.35
CA ARG A 588 9.99 -12.07 -10.89
C ARG A 588 8.66 -11.59 -10.30
N PHE A 589 8.04 -10.59 -10.92
CA PHE A 589 6.72 -10.10 -10.50
C PHE A 589 5.66 -11.21 -10.58
N LYS A 590 5.64 -11.98 -11.67
CA LYS A 590 4.68 -13.09 -11.86
C LYS A 590 4.86 -14.20 -10.82
N GLU A 591 6.10 -14.58 -10.54
CA GLU A 591 6.43 -15.59 -9.52
C GLU A 591 5.97 -15.14 -8.13
N GLN A 592 6.19 -13.87 -7.76
CA GLN A 592 5.75 -13.32 -6.48
C GLN A 592 4.23 -13.13 -6.40
N GLU A 593 3.57 -12.77 -7.50
CA GLU A 593 2.10 -12.69 -7.60
C GLU A 593 1.46 -14.06 -7.35
N LEU A 594 2.02 -15.12 -7.94
CA LEU A 594 1.59 -16.51 -7.72
C LEU A 594 1.81 -16.95 -6.27
N GLN A 595 2.94 -16.59 -5.66
CA GLN A 595 3.20 -16.88 -4.24
C GLN A 595 2.19 -16.17 -3.32
N LEU A 596 1.89 -14.89 -3.58
CA LEU A 596 0.89 -14.15 -2.81
C LEU A 596 -0.51 -14.79 -2.91
N GLN A 597 -0.92 -15.21 -4.12
CA GLN A 597 -2.19 -15.92 -4.32
C GLN A 597 -2.22 -17.25 -3.56
N ALA A 598 -1.13 -18.02 -3.56
CA ALA A 598 -1.02 -19.25 -2.80
C ALA A 598 -1.14 -19.00 -1.29
N SER A 599 -0.47 -17.97 -0.76
CA SER A 599 -0.56 -17.57 0.65
C SER A 599 -1.97 -17.08 1.03
N GLN A 600 -2.67 -16.35 0.13
CA GLN A 600 -4.06 -15.93 0.34
C GLN A 600 -5.03 -17.12 0.38
N SER A 601 -4.87 -18.09 -0.51
CA SER A 601 -5.64 -19.33 -0.48
C SER A 601 -5.35 -20.15 0.79
N ALA A 602 -4.08 -20.20 1.22
CA ALA A 602 -3.69 -20.83 2.48
C ALA A 602 -4.38 -20.17 3.68
N ARG A 603 -4.55 -18.84 3.68
CA ARG A 603 -5.29 -18.13 4.74
C ARG A 603 -6.77 -18.49 4.77
N GLN A 604 -7.43 -18.58 3.62
CA GLN A 604 -8.83 -19.03 3.54
C GLN A 604 -9.00 -20.45 4.10
N LYS A 605 -8.11 -21.38 3.71
CA LYS A 605 -8.11 -22.76 4.24
C LYS A 605 -7.85 -22.81 5.74
N LEU A 606 -7.00 -21.91 6.26
CA LEU A 606 -6.70 -21.83 7.68
C LEU A 606 -7.93 -21.35 8.48
N ASP A 607 -8.65 -20.34 7.98
CA ASP A 607 -9.89 -19.85 8.59
C ASP A 607 -11.01 -20.92 8.56
N GLU A 608 -11.17 -21.64 7.45
CA GLU A 608 -12.09 -22.77 7.32
C GLU A 608 -11.72 -23.91 8.28
N GLY A 609 -10.43 -24.26 8.35
CA GLY A 609 -9.90 -25.27 9.26
C GLY A 609 -10.15 -24.94 10.73
N MET A 610 -9.98 -23.68 11.13
CA MET A 610 -10.29 -23.23 12.51
C MET A 610 -11.79 -23.34 12.83
N ARG A 611 -12.67 -22.98 11.89
CA ARG A 611 -14.12 -23.13 12.09
C ARG A 611 -14.53 -24.60 12.23
N LEU A 612 -13.93 -25.48 11.41
CA LEU A 612 -14.18 -26.91 11.50
C LEU A 612 -13.65 -27.50 12.80
N LEU A 613 -12.45 -27.09 13.24
CA LEU A 613 -11.85 -27.51 14.50
C LEU A 613 -12.73 -27.11 15.69
N ALA A 614 -13.22 -25.87 15.72
CA ALA A 614 -14.10 -25.39 16.80
C ALA A 614 -15.41 -26.19 16.88
N ARG A 615 -16.01 -26.55 15.73
CA ARG A 615 -17.18 -27.44 15.69
C ARG A 615 -16.87 -28.83 16.22
N LEU A 616 -15.75 -29.43 15.79
CA LEU A 616 -15.33 -30.76 16.26
C LEU A 616 -15.02 -30.77 17.77
N GLU A 617 -14.44 -29.70 18.31
CA GLU A 617 -14.18 -29.54 19.75
C GLU A 617 -15.49 -29.46 20.55
N GLN A 618 -16.50 -28.75 20.04
CA GLN A 618 -17.84 -28.71 20.64
C GLN A 618 -18.53 -30.07 20.59
N ASP A 619 -18.51 -30.73 19.43
CA ASP A 619 -19.10 -32.05 19.25
C ASP A 619 -18.42 -33.11 20.13
N GLN A 620 -17.10 -33.01 20.32
CA GLN A 620 -16.31 -33.87 21.20
C GLN A 620 -16.75 -33.76 22.68
N GLN A 621 -17.05 -32.55 23.17
CA GLN A 621 -17.57 -32.38 24.53
C GLN A 621 -18.91 -33.08 24.73
N THR A 622 -19.82 -32.98 23.76
CA THR A 622 -21.09 -33.75 23.79
C THR A 622 -20.84 -35.25 23.75
N LEU A 623 -19.89 -35.71 22.93
CA LEU A 623 -19.54 -37.13 22.82
C LEU A 623 -19.01 -37.69 24.15
N GLU A 624 -18.17 -36.93 24.84
CA GLU A 624 -17.62 -37.27 26.16
C GLU A 624 -18.70 -37.41 27.22
N GLN A 625 -19.73 -36.55 27.19
CA GLN A 625 -20.91 -36.66 28.06
C GLN A 625 -21.72 -37.94 27.77
N THR A 626 -21.94 -38.27 26.50
CA THR A 626 -22.59 -39.55 26.13
C THR A 626 -21.78 -40.77 26.55
N LEU A 627 -20.45 -40.73 26.41
CA LEU A 627 -19.55 -41.81 26.84
C LEU A 627 -19.55 -41.98 28.35
N THR A 628 -19.58 -40.90 29.12
CA THR A 628 -19.73 -40.97 30.58
C THR A 628 -21.06 -41.61 30.96
N GLY A 629 -22.18 -41.16 30.35
CA GLY A 629 -23.50 -41.76 30.57
C GLY A 629 -23.57 -43.26 30.24
N LEU A 630 -22.98 -43.68 29.12
CA LEU A 630 -22.90 -45.09 28.73
C LEU A 630 -22.06 -45.91 29.71
N ARG A 631 -20.91 -45.38 30.17
CA ARG A 631 -20.08 -46.05 31.20
C ARG A 631 -20.84 -46.24 32.50
N THR A 632 -21.54 -45.22 32.98
CA THR A 632 -22.35 -45.29 34.20
C THR A 632 -23.46 -46.33 34.07
N ARG A 633 -24.16 -46.37 32.92
CA ARG A 633 -25.21 -47.36 32.61
C ARG A 633 -24.66 -48.79 32.58
N LEU A 634 -23.47 -48.98 32.01
CA LEU A 634 -22.80 -50.29 31.94
C LEU A 634 -22.37 -50.76 33.33
N GLN A 635 -21.92 -49.84 34.18
CA GLN A 635 -21.55 -50.12 35.57
C GLN A 635 -22.79 -50.51 36.39
N THR A 636 -23.90 -49.79 36.26
CA THR A 636 -25.17 -50.14 36.94
C THR A 636 -25.68 -51.50 36.49
N LEU A 637 -25.75 -51.76 35.18
CA LEU A 637 -26.19 -53.04 34.62
C LEU A 637 -25.31 -54.21 35.10
N SER A 638 -23.99 -54.01 35.18
CA SER A 638 -23.05 -55.04 35.66
C SER A 638 -23.23 -55.37 37.15
N VAL A 639 -23.52 -54.36 37.99
CA VAL A 639 -23.80 -54.54 39.42
C VAL A 639 -25.12 -55.29 39.61
N THR A 640 -26.18 -54.92 38.86
CA THR A 640 -27.46 -55.65 38.89
C THR A 640 -27.34 -57.10 38.41
N GLN A 641 -26.52 -57.35 37.37
CA GLN A 641 -26.27 -58.70 36.89
C GLN A 641 -25.50 -59.55 37.93
N ALA A 642 -24.51 -58.97 38.59
CA ALA A 642 -23.75 -59.65 39.65
C ALA A 642 -24.64 -59.96 40.87
N ALA A 643 -25.55 -59.06 41.23
CA ALA A 643 -26.52 -59.29 42.29
C ALA A 643 -27.53 -60.40 41.93
N SER A 644 -27.99 -60.46 40.68
CA SER A 644 -28.93 -61.48 40.21
C SER A 644 -28.30 -62.86 40.01
N LYS A 645 -26.97 -62.96 39.80
CA LYS A 645 -26.24 -64.25 39.78
C LYS A 645 -25.98 -64.85 41.17
N ARG A 646 -26.07 -64.05 42.24
CA ARG A 646 -25.82 -64.48 43.62
C ARG A 646 -27.10 -64.93 44.35
N ARG A 647 -28.26 -64.60 43.81
CA ARG A 647 -29.57 -65.11 44.22
C ARG A 647 -29.87 -66.38 43.45
#